data_AF-A0A972N7M6-F1
#
_entry.id   AF-A0A972N7M6-F1
#
_cell.length_a   1.000
_cell.length_b   1.000
_cell.length_c   1.000
_cell.angle_alpha   90.00
_cell.angle_beta   90.00
_cell.angle_gamma   90.00
#
_symmetry.space_group_name_H-M   'P 1'
#
loop_
_entity.id
_entity.type
_entity.pdbx_description
1 polymer ?
#
loop_
_entity_poly.entity_id
_entity_poly.type
_entity_poly.pdbx_seq_one_letter_code
_entity_poly.pdbx_strand_id
1 'polypeptide(L)'
;MRLRRLLPILLLLALAGTIWKKGVSPHLPPKPGPGLALGISVPAERVLAPTWTSVRSGPWRVVRITLPWAQVEPEKGTYRWDPWARAVKQLHQEGYIPLLVLDTTPSWARAPEDADNPFAPPQNPADMAEFAREVARQLGPWVQYYQVWDEPNIAPHWGHREADPLGYVQLLQRVALALRDTDPDARILPAGLAPTLDPGRVNRNDLAYLDAFLRLGGGEWIDVLAWEPYGFHRPPEDPPAEEVLNFRRAELARAILVHHGLQDLPMWSVAFGWHAIPHSPWDGVSRDRQAYYAQRAVTWAEEHWPWMDVLIWTHAWPAAPPSDPLWGFALWEPDGTPRAVARTLATFPPRTPPTPQAHPSPLWLPMAQGDAWEMEFSGDLNLEVGVGPRWFTFWAWVDGRPAQGLPRDERGWAYVNTYAAREGREIRVRVRGRPGERHVLRLVAGPGDPIWPVWRRVPEADPRSMWGAWLAGVGTFLGVWLFLRGGWAGWLRTARDGPPWAVRGWQWGLVLSGGMVPFTSQLVQVGDRSLVLPEVGLEGALLLAGLAVLGQSARGRRWKSHPVAWEKALSLSLVAGVLVAHGVLHRDDPAVWVALRSRVLFPLLLFALLWGSDKDTRIRFLRMLLWGGTAVALWALLQGPEDVGAGIARLHGFFGSPNHLALVLIRLLPFALLWPAIHGGRLSRWEGWGIGGILLLTLALTGSRGAWFIALPVMALTLKPRGRAGQVWVGTGLLAGLLLLWHRDGGTWTARVRIWKGLWRLLEDHGWWGIGLGRFAQVYPRYALPDAWREPLLYHGHNVALTTLTWVGMPAAVAVFYWLGQELRARPSSPLGRAAWSSLLAGLAFGMVDAFWALPDLAYLTAIGLLFISEERVD
;
A
#
# COMPACT_ATOMS: atom_id res chain seq x y z
N MET A 1 7.01 4.70 -47.22
CA MET A 1 7.38 4.83 -45.79
C MET A 1 8.39 3.73 -45.46
N ARG A 2 9.64 4.03 -45.07
CA ARG A 2 10.66 2.97 -44.84
C ARG A 2 10.39 2.26 -43.51
N LEU A 3 10.15 0.95 -43.56
CA LEU A 3 9.80 0.07 -42.42
C LEU A 3 10.73 0.24 -41.20
N ARG A 4 12.01 0.56 -41.45
CA ARG A 4 13.04 0.88 -40.44
C ARG A 4 12.61 1.88 -39.35
N ARG A 5 11.70 2.83 -39.61
CA ARG A 5 11.23 3.79 -38.58
C ARG A 5 10.12 3.24 -37.65
N LEU A 6 9.47 2.11 -37.98
CA LEU A 6 8.51 1.43 -37.09
C LEU A 6 9.08 0.16 -36.43
N LEU A 7 10.20 -0.36 -36.95
CA LEU A 7 10.82 -1.60 -36.47
C LEU A 7 11.10 -1.63 -34.95
N PRO A 8 11.57 -0.56 -34.28
CA PRO A 8 11.79 -0.58 -32.82
C PRO A 8 10.48 -0.73 -32.03
N ILE A 9 9.40 -0.11 -32.50
CA ILE A 9 8.08 -0.16 -31.87
C ILE A 9 7.49 -1.58 -32.01
N LEU A 10 7.59 -2.17 -33.20
CA LEU A 10 7.15 -3.54 -33.45
C LEU A 10 7.97 -4.57 -32.65
N LEU A 11 9.28 -4.35 -32.49
CA LEU A 11 10.14 -5.19 -31.64
C LEU A 11 9.79 -5.07 -30.16
N LEU A 12 9.54 -3.86 -29.64
CA LEU A 12 9.10 -3.65 -28.25
C LEU A 12 7.73 -4.29 -27.96
N LEU A 13 6.80 -4.22 -28.92
CA LEU A 13 5.50 -4.89 -28.81
C LEU A 13 5.63 -6.43 -28.86
N ALA A 14 6.50 -6.96 -29.73
CA ALA A 14 6.78 -8.39 -29.79
C ALA A 14 7.45 -8.92 -28.51
N LEU A 15 8.38 -8.15 -27.92
CA LEU A 15 9.04 -8.51 -26.67
C LEU A 15 8.07 -8.48 -25.47
N ALA A 16 7.19 -7.47 -25.42
CA ALA A 16 6.12 -7.40 -24.42
C ALA A 16 5.19 -8.64 -24.48
N GLY A 17 4.84 -9.11 -25.68
CA GLY A 17 4.03 -10.32 -25.88
C GLY A 17 4.71 -11.63 -25.44
N THR A 18 6.05 -11.69 -25.39
CA THR A 18 6.79 -12.91 -25.02
C THR A 18 7.07 -13.08 -23.53
N ILE A 19 6.85 -12.06 -22.70
CA ILE A 19 7.03 -12.13 -21.23
C ILE A 19 5.83 -12.78 -20.52
N TRP A 20 4.75 -13.08 -21.27
CA TRP A 20 3.40 -13.23 -20.73
C TRP A 20 2.96 -14.70 -20.57
N LYS A 21 3.53 -15.40 -19.59
CA LYS A 21 2.99 -16.69 -19.10
C LYS A 21 3.20 -16.86 -17.59
N LYS A 22 2.08 -17.17 -16.89
CA LYS A 22 1.90 -17.26 -15.42
C LYS A 22 1.85 -15.87 -14.71
N GLY A 23 0.74 -15.45 -14.08
CA GLY A 23 -0.62 -16.01 -14.10
C GLY A 23 -1.23 -16.31 -12.73
N VAL A 24 -1.86 -15.33 -12.07
CA VAL A 24 -2.79 -15.48 -10.92
C VAL A 24 -3.85 -14.38 -10.98
N SER A 25 -5.14 -14.75 -10.92
CA SER A 25 -6.29 -13.81 -10.90
C SER A 25 -7.09 -13.95 -9.57
N PRO A 26 -7.60 -12.84 -8.97
CA PRO A 26 -8.34 -12.88 -7.71
C PRO A 26 -9.83 -13.23 -7.86
N HIS A 27 -10.42 -13.87 -6.84
CA HIS A 27 -11.85 -14.18 -6.71
C HIS A 27 -12.33 -14.14 -5.24
N LEU A 28 -13.39 -13.37 -4.97
CA LEU A 28 -14.20 -13.37 -3.74
C LEU A 28 -15.61 -12.84 -4.09
N PRO A 29 -16.67 -13.08 -3.29
CA PRO A 29 -16.90 -14.08 -2.23
C PRO A 29 -18.17 -14.92 -2.57
N PRO A 30 -18.89 -15.61 -1.64
CA PRO A 30 -18.51 -16.15 -0.33
C PRO A 30 -18.68 -17.70 -0.26
N LYS A 31 -18.44 -18.27 0.92
CA LYS A 31 -19.09 -19.52 1.40
C LYS A 31 -19.51 -19.34 2.86
N PRO A 32 -20.61 -19.95 3.34
CA PRO A 32 -20.90 -20.02 4.77
C PRO A 32 -19.84 -20.84 5.50
N GLY A 33 -19.30 -20.29 6.60
CA GLY A 33 -18.49 -21.04 7.57
C GLY A 33 -19.35 -21.94 8.47
N PRO A 34 -18.74 -22.88 9.23
CA PRO A 34 -19.46 -23.90 9.98
C PRO A 34 -20.01 -23.40 11.33
N GLY A 35 -20.91 -22.41 11.30
CA GLY A 35 -21.85 -22.09 12.38
C GLY A 35 -21.27 -21.56 13.70
N LEU A 36 -21.54 -20.28 13.99
CA LEU A 36 -21.20 -19.57 15.23
C LEU A 36 -21.39 -20.41 16.50
N ALA A 37 -20.36 -20.48 17.34
CA ALA A 37 -20.39 -21.13 18.64
C ALA A 37 -20.58 -20.13 19.79
N LEU A 38 -21.08 -20.63 20.93
CA LEU A 38 -21.25 -19.83 22.15
C LEU A 38 -20.24 -20.23 23.22
N GLY A 39 -19.83 -19.26 24.03
CA GLY A 39 -18.94 -19.48 25.17
C GLY A 39 -19.29 -18.60 26.37
N ILE A 40 -18.60 -18.83 27.47
CA ILE A 40 -18.77 -18.11 28.74
C ILE A 40 -17.43 -17.85 29.42
N SER A 41 -17.29 -16.70 30.06
CA SER A 41 -16.15 -16.43 30.95
C SER A 41 -16.45 -16.82 32.39
N VAL A 42 -15.53 -17.53 33.04
CA VAL A 42 -15.76 -18.21 34.32
C VAL A 42 -14.50 -18.16 35.21
N PRO A 43 -14.60 -17.83 36.51
CA PRO A 43 -13.49 -18.00 37.46
C PRO A 43 -13.11 -19.48 37.60
N ALA A 44 -11.82 -19.79 37.75
CA ALA A 44 -11.34 -21.18 37.81
C ALA A 44 -12.00 -22.00 38.94
N GLU A 45 -12.27 -21.36 40.06
CA GLU A 45 -12.91 -21.94 41.25
C GLU A 45 -14.36 -22.35 40.97
N ARG A 46 -15.05 -21.65 40.05
CA ARG A 46 -16.45 -21.94 39.69
C ARG A 46 -16.60 -23.17 38.79
N VAL A 47 -15.55 -23.58 38.07
CA VAL A 47 -15.50 -24.89 37.38
C VAL A 47 -15.41 -26.03 38.38
N LEU A 48 -14.63 -25.85 39.45
CA LEU A 48 -14.42 -26.84 40.50
C LEU A 48 -15.59 -26.92 41.51
N ALA A 49 -16.55 -25.98 41.44
CA ALA A 49 -17.68 -25.91 42.34
C ALA A 49 -18.83 -26.86 41.91
N PRO A 50 -19.61 -27.45 42.84
CA PRO A 50 -20.76 -28.29 42.49
C PRO A 50 -21.78 -27.62 41.55
N THR A 51 -21.89 -26.29 41.60
CA THR A 51 -22.74 -25.47 40.73
C THR A 51 -22.38 -25.56 39.25
N TRP A 52 -21.15 -25.97 38.90
CA TRP A 52 -20.71 -26.16 37.51
C TRP A 52 -21.62 -27.10 36.71
N THR A 53 -22.26 -28.06 37.39
CA THR A 53 -23.22 -28.99 36.78
C THR A 53 -24.38 -28.31 36.04
N SER A 54 -24.78 -27.07 36.39
CA SER A 54 -25.83 -26.33 35.67
C SER A 54 -25.35 -25.67 34.36
N VAL A 55 -24.06 -25.75 34.03
CA VAL A 55 -23.50 -25.34 32.74
C VAL A 55 -23.64 -26.44 31.68
N ARG A 56 -23.62 -27.72 32.09
CA ARG A 56 -23.58 -28.90 31.21
C ARG A 56 -24.80 -29.08 30.29
N SER A 57 -25.88 -28.36 30.52
CA SER A 57 -27.11 -28.40 29.70
C SER A 57 -27.25 -27.27 28.68
N GLY A 58 -26.25 -26.39 28.54
CA GLY A 58 -26.28 -25.28 27.57
C GLY A 58 -25.34 -25.47 26.36
N PRO A 59 -25.44 -24.61 25.33
CA PRO A 59 -24.65 -24.68 24.09
C PRO A 59 -23.19 -24.25 24.24
N TRP A 60 -22.75 -23.94 25.46
CA TRP A 60 -21.43 -23.41 25.75
C TRP A 60 -20.35 -24.41 25.33
N ARG A 61 -19.49 -23.99 24.40
CA ARG A 61 -18.36 -24.80 23.92
C ARG A 61 -17.03 -24.25 24.39
N VAL A 62 -16.88 -22.92 24.35
CA VAL A 62 -15.66 -22.22 24.78
C VAL A 62 -15.85 -21.69 26.20
N VAL A 63 -14.85 -21.88 27.06
CA VAL A 63 -14.86 -21.39 28.44
C VAL A 63 -13.61 -20.55 28.68
N ARG A 64 -13.80 -19.23 28.84
CA ARG A 64 -12.72 -18.26 29.05
C ARG A 64 -12.38 -18.17 30.53
N ILE A 65 -11.11 -18.37 30.89
CA ILE A 65 -10.64 -18.38 32.29
C ILE A 65 -9.34 -17.58 32.40
N THR A 66 -9.27 -16.67 33.36
CA THR A 66 -8.06 -15.91 33.68
C THR A 66 -7.06 -16.78 34.45
N LEU A 67 -5.80 -16.79 34.00
CA LEU A 67 -4.64 -17.32 34.68
C LEU A 67 -3.76 -16.13 35.15
N PRO A 68 -3.97 -15.60 36.36
CA PRO A 68 -3.23 -14.46 36.87
C PRO A 68 -1.80 -14.86 37.23
N TRP A 69 -0.84 -14.49 36.38
CA TRP A 69 0.60 -14.74 36.56
C TRP A 69 1.08 -14.30 37.96
N ALA A 70 0.56 -13.18 38.48
CA ALA A 70 0.88 -12.67 39.82
C ALA A 70 0.56 -13.63 40.97
N GLN A 71 -0.38 -14.58 40.78
CA GLN A 71 -0.75 -15.58 41.79
C GLN A 71 -0.14 -16.96 41.50
N VAL A 72 0.09 -17.27 40.21
CA VAL A 72 0.72 -18.53 39.78
C VAL A 72 2.23 -18.51 39.97
N GLU A 73 2.91 -17.38 39.81
CA GLU A 73 4.35 -17.21 40.06
C GLU A 73 4.63 -16.02 41.02
N PRO A 74 4.20 -16.12 42.29
CA PRO A 74 4.36 -15.03 43.26
C PRO A 74 5.84 -14.75 43.61
N GLU A 75 6.71 -15.73 43.41
CA GLU A 75 8.16 -15.63 43.50
C GLU A 75 8.76 -16.28 42.25
N LYS A 76 9.80 -15.68 41.67
CA LYS A 76 10.36 -16.12 40.37
C LYS A 76 10.82 -17.58 40.39
N GLY A 77 10.31 -18.39 39.46
CA GLY A 77 10.54 -19.83 39.37
C GLY A 77 9.72 -20.70 40.33
N THR A 78 8.89 -20.12 41.21
CA THR A 78 8.12 -20.84 42.24
C THR A 78 6.64 -20.88 41.88
N TYR A 79 6.25 -21.91 41.12
CA TYR A 79 4.91 -22.00 40.54
C TYR A 79 3.84 -22.63 41.44
N ARG A 80 2.64 -22.05 41.44
CA ARG A 80 1.42 -22.46 42.16
C ARG A 80 0.28 -22.69 41.17
N TRP A 81 0.26 -23.88 40.57
CA TRP A 81 -0.65 -24.24 39.47
C TRP A 81 -2.13 -24.45 39.87
N ASP A 82 -2.41 -24.61 41.16
CA ASP A 82 -3.76 -24.80 41.70
C ASP A 82 -4.39 -23.45 42.11
N PRO A 83 -5.68 -23.20 41.80
CA PRO A 83 -6.70 -24.12 41.29
C PRO A 83 -6.73 -24.33 39.76
N TRP A 84 -6.10 -23.44 38.98
CA TRP A 84 -6.29 -23.33 37.53
C TRP A 84 -6.02 -24.62 36.76
N ALA A 85 -4.97 -25.36 37.12
CA ALA A 85 -4.62 -26.61 36.45
C ALA A 85 -5.68 -27.70 36.62
N ARG A 86 -6.43 -27.73 37.73
CA ARG A 86 -7.57 -28.65 37.89
C ARG A 86 -8.79 -28.18 37.09
N ALA A 87 -9.07 -26.88 37.08
CA ALA A 87 -10.19 -26.32 36.30
C ALA A 87 -10.02 -26.60 34.80
N VAL A 88 -8.84 -26.31 34.26
CA VAL A 88 -8.45 -26.62 32.87
C VAL A 88 -8.61 -28.12 32.54
N LYS A 89 -8.11 -29.01 33.41
CA LYS A 89 -8.22 -30.46 33.21
C LYS A 89 -9.66 -30.94 33.22
N GLN A 90 -10.48 -30.43 34.14
CA GLN A 90 -11.90 -30.76 34.22
C GLN A 90 -12.66 -30.29 32.97
N LEU A 91 -12.42 -29.06 32.49
CA LEU A 91 -13.02 -28.56 31.25
C LEU A 91 -12.72 -29.47 30.06
N HIS A 92 -11.45 -29.83 29.88
CA HIS A 92 -11.03 -30.70 28.79
C HIS A 92 -11.65 -32.10 28.90
N GLN A 93 -11.71 -32.68 30.11
CA GLN A 93 -12.34 -33.98 30.37
C GLN A 93 -13.87 -33.96 30.16
N GLU A 94 -14.53 -32.84 30.44
CA GLU A 94 -15.94 -32.60 30.09
C GLU A 94 -16.13 -32.19 28.62
N GLY A 95 -15.04 -32.11 27.84
CA GLY A 95 -15.04 -31.86 26.41
C GLY A 95 -15.21 -30.40 26.00
N TYR A 96 -15.16 -29.44 26.93
CA TYR A 96 -15.12 -28.00 26.64
C TYR A 96 -13.78 -27.57 26.03
N ILE A 97 -13.76 -26.39 25.41
CA ILE A 97 -12.56 -25.72 24.88
C ILE A 97 -12.15 -24.62 25.86
N PRO A 98 -11.05 -24.75 26.62
CA PRO A 98 -10.53 -23.66 27.44
C PRO A 98 -9.92 -22.55 26.56
N LEU A 99 -10.30 -21.31 26.83
CA LEU A 99 -9.57 -20.11 26.42
C LEU A 99 -8.88 -19.54 27.66
N LEU A 100 -7.56 -19.64 27.73
CA LEU A 100 -6.78 -19.28 28.91
C LEU A 100 -6.20 -17.86 28.75
N VAL A 101 -6.61 -16.92 29.59
CA VAL A 101 -6.13 -15.53 29.55
C VAL A 101 -4.90 -15.39 30.43
N LEU A 102 -3.74 -15.12 29.82
CA LEU A 102 -2.49 -14.86 30.52
C LEU A 102 -2.45 -13.38 30.89
N ASP A 103 -2.61 -13.08 32.17
CA ASP A 103 -2.90 -11.73 32.67
C ASP A 103 -2.19 -11.46 34.01
N THR A 104 -2.12 -10.19 34.41
CA THR A 104 -1.38 -9.63 35.56
C THR A 104 0.14 -9.81 35.51
N THR A 105 0.86 -9.08 36.34
CA THR A 105 2.32 -9.17 36.52
C THR A 105 2.66 -9.36 38.01
N PRO A 106 3.49 -10.34 38.42
CA PRO A 106 3.91 -10.51 39.82
C PRO A 106 4.79 -9.34 40.30
N SER A 107 4.80 -9.09 41.61
CA SER A 107 5.51 -7.94 42.21
C SER A 107 7.01 -7.91 41.91
N TRP A 108 7.65 -9.07 41.70
CA TRP A 108 9.07 -9.16 41.33
C TRP A 108 9.35 -8.76 39.86
N ALA A 109 8.33 -8.66 39.01
CA ALA A 109 8.43 -8.31 37.58
C ALA A 109 7.83 -6.93 37.23
N ARG A 110 7.15 -6.26 38.19
CA ARG A 110 6.62 -4.89 38.02
C ARG A 110 7.74 -3.85 38.19
N ALA A 111 7.59 -2.68 37.56
CA ALA A 111 8.45 -1.54 37.85
C ALA A 111 8.13 -0.97 39.26
N PRO A 112 9.06 -0.25 39.91
CA PRO A 112 8.80 0.36 41.23
C PRO A 112 7.60 1.32 41.25
N GLU A 113 7.41 2.11 40.19
CA GLU A 113 6.24 2.98 39.98
C GLU A 113 4.92 2.22 39.73
N ASP A 114 4.98 0.91 39.47
CA ASP A 114 3.84 0.00 39.28
C ASP A 114 3.59 -0.91 40.51
N ALA A 115 4.22 -0.63 41.64
CA ALA A 115 4.21 -1.51 42.82
C ALA A 115 2.80 -1.95 43.25
N ASP A 116 1.80 -1.06 43.18
CA ASP A 116 0.42 -1.33 43.62
C ASP A 116 -0.53 -1.80 42.49
N ASN A 117 -0.13 -1.76 41.22
CA ASN A 117 -0.99 -2.16 40.10
C ASN A 117 -0.61 -3.53 39.53
N PRO A 118 -1.35 -4.62 39.83
CA PRO A 118 -1.07 -5.94 39.26
C PRO A 118 -1.34 -6.03 37.76
N PHE A 119 -2.11 -5.11 37.17
CA PHE A 119 -2.37 -4.99 35.73
C PHE A 119 -1.45 -3.96 35.06
N ALA A 120 -0.28 -3.68 35.65
CA ALA A 120 0.82 -3.06 34.93
C ALA A 120 1.59 -4.10 34.10
N PRO A 121 2.09 -3.75 32.90
CA PRO A 121 2.93 -4.65 32.12
C PRO A 121 4.26 -4.95 32.84
N PRO A 122 4.90 -6.11 32.57
CA PRO A 122 6.21 -6.42 33.14
C PRO A 122 7.27 -5.46 32.65
N GLN A 123 8.18 -5.07 33.56
CA GLN A 123 9.35 -4.25 33.23
C GLN A 123 10.23 -4.90 32.15
N ASN A 124 10.25 -6.24 32.10
CA ASN A 124 10.87 -7.03 31.04
C ASN A 124 9.88 -8.05 30.45
N PRO A 125 9.40 -7.85 29.22
CA PRO A 125 8.49 -8.79 28.55
C PRO A 125 9.00 -10.22 28.34
N ALA A 126 10.30 -10.51 28.58
CA ALA A 126 10.79 -11.89 28.54
C ALA A 126 10.39 -12.70 29.78
N ASP A 127 10.09 -12.05 30.91
CA ASP A 127 9.69 -12.77 32.12
C ASP A 127 8.27 -13.35 31.99
N MET A 128 7.33 -12.62 31.36
CA MET A 128 6.01 -13.18 31.01
C MET A 128 6.10 -14.26 29.92
N ALA A 129 7.12 -14.18 29.05
CA ALA A 129 7.36 -15.21 28.06
C ALA A 129 7.83 -16.52 28.72
N GLU A 130 8.75 -16.47 29.69
CA GLU A 130 9.17 -17.67 30.40
C GLU A 130 8.03 -18.26 31.25
N PHE A 131 7.18 -17.42 31.84
CA PHE A 131 5.91 -17.89 32.42
C PHE A 131 5.03 -18.60 31.38
N ALA A 132 4.86 -18.02 30.19
CA ALA A 132 4.04 -18.62 29.13
C ALA A 132 4.62 -19.95 28.61
N ARG A 133 5.94 -20.11 28.58
CA ARG A 133 6.62 -21.40 28.33
C ARG A 133 6.22 -22.44 29.38
N GLU A 134 6.32 -22.10 30.65
CA GLU A 134 5.90 -23.00 31.74
C GLU A 134 4.40 -23.31 31.70
N VAL A 135 3.56 -22.34 31.32
CA VAL A 135 2.12 -22.54 31.09
C VAL A 135 1.87 -23.54 29.96
N ALA A 136 2.53 -23.41 28.81
CA ALA A 136 2.42 -24.39 27.72
C ALA A 136 2.90 -25.78 28.18
N ARG A 137 4.05 -25.86 28.87
CA ARG A 137 4.61 -27.11 29.40
C ARG A 137 3.68 -27.82 30.40
N GLN A 138 2.92 -27.06 31.19
CA GLN A 138 2.10 -27.59 32.29
C GLN A 138 0.61 -27.74 31.94
N LEU A 139 0.10 -26.97 30.97
CA LEU A 139 -1.32 -26.90 30.63
C LEU A 139 -1.65 -27.18 29.14
N GLY A 140 -0.68 -27.10 28.22
CA GLY A 140 -0.86 -27.36 26.78
C GLY A 140 -1.54 -28.70 26.43
N PRO A 141 -1.28 -29.82 27.14
CA PRO A 141 -2.02 -31.07 26.91
C PRO A 141 -3.54 -30.99 27.15
N TRP A 142 -4.03 -29.88 27.70
CA TRP A 142 -5.45 -29.63 28.00
C TRP A 142 -6.01 -28.32 27.41
N VAL A 143 -5.16 -27.40 26.94
CA VAL A 143 -5.51 -26.05 26.46
C VAL A 143 -5.00 -25.86 25.04
N GLN A 144 -5.86 -25.39 24.14
CA GLN A 144 -5.44 -24.98 22.79
C GLN A 144 -5.42 -23.46 22.61
N TYR A 145 -6.28 -22.71 23.32
CA TYR A 145 -6.45 -21.27 23.06
C TYR A 145 -5.90 -20.42 24.19
N TYR A 146 -5.04 -19.47 23.84
CA TYR A 146 -4.34 -18.59 24.76
C TYR A 146 -4.62 -17.13 24.38
N GLN A 147 -5.27 -16.39 25.27
CA GLN A 147 -5.39 -14.94 25.15
C GLN A 147 -4.22 -14.28 25.91
N VAL A 148 -3.54 -13.31 25.30
CA VAL A 148 -2.39 -12.64 25.93
C VAL A 148 -2.78 -11.22 26.35
N TRP A 149 -2.84 -10.99 27.67
CA TRP A 149 -3.30 -9.77 28.35
C TRP A 149 -4.80 -9.47 28.16
N ASP A 150 -5.31 -8.46 28.86
CA ASP A 150 -6.65 -7.88 28.69
C ASP A 150 -6.59 -6.34 28.70
N GLU A 151 -7.39 -5.70 27.85
CA GLU A 151 -7.61 -4.24 27.77
C GLU A 151 -6.36 -3.31 27.82
N PRO A 152 -5.24 -3.59 27.11
CA PRO A 152 -4.02 -2.77 27.12
C PRO A 152 -4.18 -1.38 26.47
N ASN A 153 -5.40 -1.01 26.08
CA ASN A 153 -5.77 0.31 25.58
C ASN A 153 -6.24 1.28 26.66
N ILE A 154 -6.43 0.82 27.92
CA ILE A 154 -6.80 1.67 29.05
C ILE A 154 -5.75 1.70 30.16
N ALA A 155 -5.56 2.88 30.76
CA ALA A 155 -4.52 3.10 31.75
C ALA A 155 -4.58 2.19 33.00
N PRO A 156 -5.75 1.79 33.54
CA PRO A 156 -5.80 0.83 34.64
C PRO A 156 -5.10 -0.50 34.32
N HIS A 157 -5.27 -1.01 33.09
CA HIS A 157 -4.70 -2.29 32.63
C HIS A 157 -3.41 -2.12 31.81
N TRP A 158 -2.74 -0.97 31.96
CA TRP A 158 -1.40 -0.72 31.40
C TRP A 158 -0.48 0.13 32.30
N GLY A 159 -0.61 0.07 33.63
CA GLY A 159 0.30 0.75 34.57
C GLY A 159 0.08 2.26 34.73
N HIS A 160 -1.19 2.69 34.72
CA HIS A 160 -1.66 4.06 34.99
C HIS A 160 -1.04 5.17 34.11
N ARG A 161 -0.65 4.84 32.88
CA ARG A 161 0.04 5.72 31.91
C ARG A 161 -0.69 5.80 30.55
N GLU A 162 -0.08 6.46 29.56
CA GLU A 162 -0.55 6.40 28.17
C GLU A 162 -0.52 4.95 27.66
N ALA A 163 -1.57 4.53 26.95
CA ALA A 163 -1.68 3.23 26.35
C ALA A 163 -0.66 3.05 25.21
N ASP A 164 0.16 2.00 25.29
CA ASP A 164 1.29 1.75 24.38
C ASP A 164 1.10 0.49 23.51
N PRO A 165 0.56 0.62 22.28
CA PRO A 165 0.49 -0.47 21.31
C PRO A 165 1.84 -1.10 20.96
N LEU A 166 2.97 -0.38 21.06
CA LEU A 166 4.29 -0.93 20.71
C LEU A 166 4.84 -1.81 21.84
N GLY A 167 4.71 -1.37 23.08
CA GLY A 167 4.98 -2.19 24.26
C GLY A 167 4.11 -3.44 24.31
N TYR A 168 2.81 -3.31 23.99
CA TYR A 168 1.90 -4.45 23.94
C TYR A 168 2.25 -5.45 22.82
N VAL A 169 2.54 -4.98 21.59
CA VAL A 169 3.01 -5.88 20.51
C VAL A 169 4.32 -6.58 20.90
N GLN A 170 5.24 -5.92 21.61
CA GLN A 170 6.47 -6.55 22.12
C GLN A 170 6.23 -7.57 23.24
N LEU A 171 5.14 -7.45 24.00
CA LEU A 171 4.73 -8.42 25.02
C LEU A 171 4.09 -9.65 24.37
N LEU A 172 3.06 -9.42 23.55
CA LEU A 172 2.40 -10.45 22.73
C LEU A 172 3.43 -11.25 21.92
N GLN A 173 4.40 -10.57 21.31
CA GLN A 173 5.54 -11.17 20.60
C GLN A 173 6.25 -12.27 21.39
N ARG A 174 6.76 -11.95 22.58
CA ARG A 174 7.62 -12.90 23.31
C ARG A 174 6.80 -14.04 23.90
N VAL A 175 5.60 -13.73 24.41
CA VAL A 175 4.64 -14.74 24.90
C VAL A 175 4.24 -15.70 23.78
N ALA A 176 3.92 -15.19 22.59
CA ALA A 176 3.48 -16.02 21.47
C ALA A 176 4.55 -16.96 20.92
N LEU A 177 5.83 -16.62 21.10
CA LEU A 177 6.94 -17.54 20.81
C LEU A 177 7.13 -18.58 21.89
N ALA A 178 7.16 -18.18 23.16
CA ALA A 178 7.32 -19.11 24.27
C ALA A 178 6.21 -20.18 24.31
N LEU A 179 4.98 -19.79 23.95
CA LEU A 179 3.88 -20.72 23.70
C LEU A 179 4.20 -21.65 22.52
N ARG A 180 4.36 -21.15 21.28
CA ARG A 180 4.50 -22.00 20.08
C ARG A 180 5.77 -22.85 20.02
N ASP A 181 6.83 -22.46 20.72
CA ASP A 181 8.08 -23.21 20.89
C ASP A 181 7.91 -24.42 21.84
N THR A 182 6.86 -24.41 22.67
CA THR A 182 6.57 -25.45 23.68
C THR A 182 5.31 -26.26 23.37
N ASP A 183 4.30 -25.60 22.78
CA ASP A 183 3.05 -26.16 22.27
C ASP A 183 2.81 -25.66 20.82
N PRO A 184 3.18 -26.45 19.80
CA PRO A 184 2.94 -26.11 18.40
C PRO A 184 1.45 -26.04 18.00
N ASP A 185 0.54 -26.59 18.80
CA ASP A 185 -0.91 -26.57 18.55
C ASP A 185 -1.63 -25.41 19.24
N ALA A 186 -0.90 -24.55 19.95
CA ALA A 186 -1.40 -23.29 20.51
C ALA A 186 -2.04 -22.39 19.44
N ARG A 187 -3.18 -21.79 19.80
CA ARG A 187 -3.89 -20.77 19.03
C ARG A 187 -3.98 -19.50 19.86
N ILE A 188 -3.50 -18.40 19.30
CA ILE A 188 -3.20 -17.19 20.08
C ILE A 188 -4.19 -16.09 19.74
N LEU A 189 -4.79 -15.53 20.78
CA LEU A 189 -5.64 -14.35 20.74
C LEU A 189 -4.85 -13.16 21.34
N PRO A 190 -4.97 -11.94 20.77
CA PRO A 190 -4.56 -10.74 21.47
C PRO A 190 -5.52 -10.47 22.63
N ALA A 191 -5.25 -9.44 23.40
CA ALA A 191 -6.15 -8.94 24.41
C ALA A 191 -7.52 -8.54 23.82
N GLY A 192 -8.58 -8.66 24.63
CA GLY A 192 -9.76 -7.82 24.42
C GLY A 192 -9.36 -6.35 24.52
N LEU A 193 -10.04 -5.46 23.78
CA LEU A 193 -9.84 -4.02 23.91
C LEU A 193 -11.07 -3.42 24.59
N ALA A 194 -10.85 -2.68 25.68
CA ALA A 194 -11.89 -1.97 26.41
C ALA A 194 -12.66 -1.06 25.44
N PRO A 195 -13.99 -1.16 25.31
CA PRO A 195 -14.75 -0.31 24.39
C PRO A 195 -14.76 1.13 24.91
N THR A 196 -14.04 2.01 24.22
CA THR A 196 -13.84 3.40 24.63
C THR A 196 -13.85 4.33 23.42
N LEU A 197 -14.39 5.53 23.62
CA LEU A 197 -14.42 6.61 22.63
C LEU A 197 -13.42 7.73 22.94
N ASP A 198 -12.65 7.62 24.03
CA ASP A 198 -11.70 8.66 24.45
C ASP A 198 -10.65 8.93 23.33
N PRO A 199 -10.60 10.16 22.77
CA PRO A 199 -9.61 10.54 21.76
C PRO A 199 -8.22 10.81 22.36
N GLY A 200 -8.12 10.80 23.68
CA GLY A 200 -6.86 10.88 24.41
C GLY A 200 -5.99 9.62 24.27
N ARG A 201 -4.82 9.68 24.89
CA ARG A 201 -3.84 8.59 24.88
C ARG A 201 -3.91 7.68 26.11
N VAL A 202 -4.68 8.07 27.12
CA VAL A 202 -4.76 7.39 28.42
C VAL A 202 -5.73 6.22 28.35
N ASN A 203 -6.94 6.42 27.84
CA ASN A 203 -7.93 5.35 27.63
C ASN A 203 -8.28 5.21 26.15
N ARG A 204 -7.23 5.08 25.33
CA ARG A 204 -7.24 5.24 23.88
C ARG A 204 -8.34 4.43 23.19
N ASN A 205 -9.12 5.13 22.37
CA ASN A 205 -10.15 4.60 21.46
C ASN A 205 -9.78 3.22 20.88
N ASP A 206 -10.68 2.26 21.04
CA ASP A 206 -10.51 0.84 20.71
C ASP A 206 -10.11 0.58 19.24
N LEU A 207 -10.83 1.19 18.29
CA LEU A 207 -10.54 1.10 16.85
C LEU A 207 -9.19 1.76 16.52
N ALA A 208 -8.90 2.92 17.12
CA ALA A 208 -7.64 3.64 16.92
C ALA A 208 -6.44 2.98 17.63
N TYR A 209 -6.68 2.08 18.59
CA TYR A 209 -5.66 1.20 19.16
C TYR A 209 -5.46 -0.02 18.25
N LEU A 210 -6.52 -0.71 17.82
CA LEU A 210 -6.46 -1.85 16.89
C LEU A 210 -5.70 -1.51 15.60
N ASP A 211 -6.04 -0.40 14.96
CA ASP A 211 -5.39 0.07 13.74
C ASP A 211 -3.90 0.44 13.96
N ALA A 212 -3.50 0.85 15.17
CA ALA A 212 -2.10 1.04 15.53
C ALA A 212 -1.38 -0.29 15.82
N PHE A 213 -2.02 -1.21 16.53
CA PHE A 213 -1.55 -2.57 16.79
C PHE A 213 -1.26 -3.31 15.48
N LEU A 214 -2.16 -3.25 14.50
CA LEU A 214 -1.96 -3.87 13.18
C LEU A 214 -0.83 -3.22 12.38
N ARG A 215 -0.72 -1.89 12.34
CA ARG A 215 0.42 -1.18 11.72
C ARG A 215 1.78 -1.55 12.32
N LEU A 216 1.80 -2.01 13.57
CA LEU A 216 3.02 -2.43 14.29
C LEU A 216 3.30 -3.94 14.13
N GLY A 217 2.54 -4.65 13.29
CA GLY A 217 2.70 -6.10 13.07
C GLY A 217 1.94 -6.98 14.06
N GLY A 218 1.02 -6.42 14.86
CA GLY A 218 0.24 -7.16 15.87
C GLY A 218 -0.58 -8.32 15.30
N GLY A 219 -1.10 -8.18 14.08
CA GLY A 219 -1.89 -9.23 13.40
C GLY A 219 -1.09 -10.49 13.03
N GLU A 220 0.24 -10.40 13.02
CA GLU A 220 1.14 -11.50 12.64
C GLU A 220 1.45 -12.46 13.81
N TRP A 221 0.86 -12.21 14.97
CA TRP A 221 1.05 -13.01 16.19
C TRP A 221 -0.09 -13.97 16.49
N ILE A 222 -1.24 -13.72 15.89
CA ILE A 222 -2.53 -14.19 16.37
C ILE A 222 -3.19 -15.10 15.33
N ASP A 223 -3.86 -16.13 15.81
CA ASP A 223 -4.67 -17.04 14.99
C ASP A 223 -6.13 -16.57 14.89
N VAL A 224 -6.53 -15.66 15.79
CA VAL A 224 -7.87 -15.13 15.98
C VAL A 224 -7.75 -13.71 16.53
N LEU A 225 -8.51 -12.74 16.00
CA LEU A 225 -8.66 -11.44 16.66
C LEU A 225 -9.70 -11.53 17.80
N ALA A 226 -9.28 -11.20 19.02
CA ALA A 226 -10.17 -10.93 20.13
C ALA A 226 -10.86 -9.56 19.97
N TRP A 227 -12.16 -9.49 20.27
CA TRP A 227 -12.91 -8.24 20.30
C TRP A 227 -13.96 -8.24 21.42
N GLU A 228 -14.37 -7.06 21.88
CA GLU A 228 -15.33 -6.90 22.98
C GLU A 228 -16.60 -6.12 22.55
N PRO A 229 -17.51 -6.73 21.77
CA PRO A 229 -18.73 -6.07 21.28
C PRO A 229 -19.81 -5.98 22.38
N TYR A 230 -19.60 -5.13 23.39
CA TYR A 230 -20.65 -4.81 24.36
C TYR A 230 -21.79 -4.00 23.73
N GLY A 231 -23.02 -4.31 24.11
CA GLY A 231 -24.20 -3.61 23.60
C GLY A 231 -24.66 -2.39 24.42
N PHE A 232 -24.08 -2.17 25.60
CA PHE A 232 -24.40 -1.06 26.51
C PHE A 232 -25.92 -0.94 26.76
N HIS A 233 -26.56 0.16 26.35
CA HIS A 233 -28.02 0.37 26.41
C HIS A 233 -28.77 0.13 25.08
N ARG A 234 -28.06 -0.27 24.00
CA ARG A 234 -28.55 -0.30 22.61
C ARG A 234 -28.98 -1.70 22.15
N PRO A 235 -29.97 -1.84 21.24
CA PRO A 235 -30.31 -3.13 20.66
C PRO A 235 -29.15 -3.65 19.77
N PRO A 236 -29.03 -4.99 19.58
CA PRO A 236 -27.93 -5.57 18.81
C PRO A 236 -27.93 -5.21 17.31
N GLU A 237 -29.05 -4.75 16.75
CA GLU A 237 -29.12 -4.32 15.34
C GLU A 237 -28.69 -2.87 15.11
N ASP A 238 -28.51 -2.09 16.18
CA ASP A 238 -28.18 -0.66 16.10
C ASP A 238 -26.93 -0.42 15.25
N PRO A 239 -26.99 0.39 14.17
CA PRO A 239 -25.89 0.52 13.24
C PRO A 239 -24.59 0.99 13.90
N PRO A 240 -23.42 0.46 13.49
CA PRO A 240 -22.14 0.91 14.02
C PRO A 240 -21.73 2.27 13.46
N ALA A 241 -21.07 3.06 14.30
CA ALA A 241 -20.39 4.31 13.93
C ALA A 241 -19.13 4.47 14.79
N GLU A 242 -18.13 5.22 14.32
CA GLU A 242 -16.84 5.36 15.01
C GLU A 242 -17.00 6.02 16.39
N GLU A 243 -17.99 6.90 16.51
CA GLU A 243 -18.42 7.63 17.69
C GLU A 243 -19.51 6.92 18.55
N VAL A 244 -19.84 5.65 18.26
CA VAL A 244 -20.85 4.88 19.01
C VAL A 244 -20.30 3.56 19.54
N LEU A 245 -20.50 3.31 20.83
CA LEU A 245 -20.29 1.99 21.45
C LEU A 245 -21.59 1.18 21.35
N ASN A 246 -21.57 0.11 20.55
CA ASN A 246 -22.64 -0.88 20.44
C ASN A 246 -22.10 -2.24 19.96
N PHE A 247 -22.95 -3.27 20.01
CA PHE A 247 -22.62 -4.64 19.62
C PHE A 247 -22.02 -4.72 18.19
N ARG A 248 -22.55 -3.92 17.26
CA ARG A 248 -22.12 -3.92 15.85
C ARG A 248 -20.81 -3.22 15.59
N ARG A 249 -20.18 -2.57 16.58
CA ARG A 249 -18.83 -1.99 16.47
C ARG A 249 -17.77 -3.02 16.01
N ALA A 250 -18.02 -4.32 16.23
CA ALA A 250 -17.25 -5.41 15.64
C ALA A 250 -17.13 -5.33 14.10
N GLU A 251 -18.14 -4.81 13.40
CA GLU A 251 -18.13 -4.62 11.94
C GLU A 251 -17.10 -3.56 11.50
N LEU A 252 -16.78 -2.59 12.37
CA LEU A 252 -15.71 -1.59 12.14
C LEU A 252 -14.33 -2.18 12.41
N ALA A 253 -14.17 -2.94 13.50
CA ALA A 253 -12.95 -3.71 13.77
C ALA A 253 -12.65 -4.71 12.63
N ARG A 254 -13.70 -5.33 12.07
CA ARG A 254 -13.60 -6.18 10.88
C ARG A 254 -13.20 -5.40 9.62
N ALA A 255 -13.73 -4.19 9.42
CA ALA A 255 -13.33 -3.33 8.31
C ALA A 255 -11.84 -2.92 8.40
N ILE A 256 -11.34 -2.71 9.63
CA ILE A 256 -9.91 -2.45 9.89
C ILE A 256 -9.05 -3.69 9.54
N LEU A 257 -9.44 -4.91 9.93
CA LEU A 257 -8.73 -6.13 9.47
C LEU A 257 -8.65 -6.22 7.94
N VAL A 258 -9.75 -5.95 7.23
CA VAL A 258 -9.80 -5.97 5.76
C VAL A 258 -8.90 -4.87 5.17
N HIS A 259 -8.80 -3.70 5.79
CA HIS A 259 -7.88 -2.63 5.35
C HIS A 259 -6.41 -3.05 5.45
N HIS A 260 -6.06 -3.82 6.49
CA HIS A 260 -4.72 -4.38 6.71
C HIS A 260 -4.47 -5.72 5.98
N GLY A 261 -5.35 -6.14 5.06
CA GLY A 261 -5.19 -7.37 4.27
C GLY A 261 -5.43 -8.68 5.03
N LEU A 262 -6.00 -8.59 6.24
CA LEU A 262 -6.30 -9.72 7.13
C LEU A 262 -7.76 -10.18 7.02
N GLN A 263 -8.35 -10.11 5.82
CA GLN A 263 -9.74 -10.56 5.58
C GLN A 263 -9.97 -12.05 5.89
N ASP A 264 -8.93 -12.87 5.93
CA ASP A 264 -9.05 -14.31 6.22
C ASP A 264 -8.79 -14.66 7.70
N LEU A 265 -8.39 -13.69 8.53
CA LEU A 265 -8.28 -13.87 9.98
C LEU A 265 -9.68 -13.93 10.62
N PRO A 266 -10.01 -14.96 11.41
CA PRO A 266 -11.28 -15.05 12.15
C PRO A 266 -11.32 -14.10 13.35
N MET A 267 -12.52 -13.77 13.80
CA MET A 267 -12.75 -13.00 15.03
C MET A 267 -13.48 -13.86 16.07
N TRP A 268 -13.09 -13.74 17.34
CA TRP A 268 -13.86 -14.20 18.49
C TRP A 268 -14.22 -12.99 19.33
N SER A 269 -15.50 -12.89 19.70
CA SER A 269 -15.89 -12.00 20.79
C SER A 269 -15.47 -12.67 22.10
N VAL A 270 -14.47 -12.11 22.79
CA VAL A 270 -13.97 -12.64 24.07
C VAL A 270 -14.78 -12.15 25.26
N ALA A 271 -15.47 -11.03 25.09
CA ALA A 271 -16.52 -10.56 25.97
C ALA A 271 -17.64 -9.89 25.17
N PHE A 272 -18.88 -10.36 25.29
CA PHE A 272 -20.06 -9.56 24.96
C PHE A 272 -21.11 -9.64 26.07
N GLY A 273 -22.05 -8.71 26.01
CA GLY A 273 -23.24 -8.74 26.83
C GLY A 273 -23.94 -7.39 26.94
N TRP A 274 -25.01 -7.41 27.74
CA TRP A 274 -25.75 -6.23 28.19
C TRP A 274 -25.79 -6.24 29.70
N HIS A 275 -25.59 -5.08 30.31
CA HIS A 275 -25.63 -4.91 31.76
C HIS A 275 -27.08 -4.80 32.25
N ALA A 276 -27.43 -5.46 33.36
CA ALA A 276 -28.81 -5.54 33.86
C ALA A 276 -28.98 -5.20 35.36
N ILE A 277 -28.16 -4.30 35.91
CA ILE A 277 -28.36 -3.70 37.24
C ILE A 277 -28.56 -2.17 37.08
N PRO A 278 -29.56 -1.54 37.73
CA PRO A 278 -29.77 -0.09 37.68
C PRO A 278 -28.57 0.72 38.21
N HIS A 279 -28.42 1.95 37.72
CA HIS A 279 -27.38 2.91 38.15
C HIS A 279 -25.92 2.45 37.91
N SER A 280 -25.72 1.58 36.92
CA SER A 280 -24.42 1.24 36.33
C SER A 280 -23.66 2.45 35.78
N PRO A 281 -22.32 2.53 35.91
CA PRO A 281 -21.52 3.55 35.22
C PRO A 281 -21.44 3.34 33.69
N TRP A 282 -21.91 2.21 33.17
CA TRP A 282 -21.87 1.83 31.74
C TRP A 282 -23.25 1.91 31.05
N ASP A 283 -24.25 2.54 31.69
CA ASP A 283 -25.68 2.30 31.44
C ASP A 283 -26.05 0.80 31.51
N GLY A 284 -27.31 0.47 31.19
CA GLY A 284 -27.82 -0.90 31.18
C GLY A 284 -29.27 -1.00 30.70
N VAL A 285 -29.81 -2.20 30.80
CA VAL A 285 -31.16 -2.58 30.36
C VAL A 285 -31.89 -3.38 31.45
N SER A 286 -33.19 -3.65 31.32
CA SER A 286 -33.86 -4.60 32.23
C SER A 286 -33.38 -6.03 31.99
N ARG A 287 -33.48 -6.93 32.99
CA ARG A 287 -33.13 -8.36 32.83
C ARG A 287 -33.88 -9.04 31.65
N ASP A 288 -35.11 -8.60 31.36
CA ASP A 288 -35.88 -9.11 30.21
C ASP A 288 -35.32 -8.60 28.88
N ARG A 289 -34.92 -7.31 28.80
CA ARG A 289 -34.23 -6.75 27.63
C ARG A 289 -32.84 -7.37 27.44
N GLN A 290 -32.11 -7.68 28.52
CA GLN A 290 -30.84 -8.40 28.46
C GLN A 290 -31.02 -9.77 27.79
N ALA A 291 -32.02 -10.55 28.21
CA ALA A 291 -32.31 -11.84 27.60
C ALA A 291 -32.75 -11.71 26.12
N TYR A 292 -33.61 -10.75 25.82
CA TYR A 292 -34.10 -10.48 24.46
C TYR A 292 -33.00 -10.00 23.50
N TYR A 293 -32.14 -9.07 23.94
CA TYR A 293 -31.00 -8.59 23.16
C TYR A 293 -29.93 -9.66 23.02
N ALA A 294 -29.65 -10.47 24.06
CA ALA A 294 -28.72 -11.59 23.95
C ALA A 294 -29.15 -12.61 22.87
N GLN A 295 -30.45 -12.93 22.77
CA GLN A 295 -30.96 -13.79 21.70
C GLN A 295 -30.71 -13.19 20.32
N ARG A 296 -31.13 -11.93 20.13
CA ARG A 296 -31.03 -11.23 18.85
C ARG A 296 -29.58 -10.95 18.43
N ALA A 297 -28.67 -10.80 19.39
CA ALA A 297 -27.23 -10.68 19.16
C ALA A 297 -26.61 -11.93 18.53
N VAL A 298 -26.98 -13.12 19.06
CA VAL A 298 -26.53 -14.40 18.49
C VAL A 298 -27.11 -14.58 17.08
N THR A 299 -28.42 -14.38 16.90
CA THR A 299 -29.06 -14.47 15.58
C THR A 299 -28.47 -13.49 14.56
N TRP A 300 -28.21 -12.23 14.97
CA TRP A 300 -27.55 -11.24 14.10
C TRP A 300 -26.19 -11.73 13.62
N ALA A 301 -25.35 -12.22 14.54
CA ALA A 301 -24.02 -12.73 14.22
C ALA A 301 -24.08 -14.00 13.34
N GLU A 302 -25.01 -14.93 13.58
CA GLU A 302 -25.24 -16.10 12.74
C GLU A 302 -25.61 -15.73 11.28
N GLU A 303 -26.44 -14.71 11.10
CA GLU A 303 -26.93 -14.27 9.79
C GLU A 303 -25.94 -13.35 9.04
N HIS A 304 -25.23 -12.47 9.75
CA HIS A 304 -24.50 -11.35 9.16
C HIS A 304 -22.97 -11.41 9.33
N TRP A 305 -22.45 -12.21 10.26
CA TRP A 305 -21.01 -12.24 10.59
C TRP A 305 -20.36 -13.60 10.29
N PRO A 306 -20.22 -14.02 9.00
CA PRO A 306 -19.57 -15.28 8.60
C PRO A 306 -18.04 -15.30 8.83
N TRP A 307 -17.55 -14.42 9.69
CA TRP A 307 -16.17 -14.18 10.09
C TRP A 307 -16.02 -14.13 11.63
N MET A 308 -17.12 -14.25 12.37
CA MET A 308 -17.16 -14.41 13.81
C MET A 308 -17.40 -15.89 14.12
N ASP A 309 -16.45 -16.56 14.76
CA ASP A 309 -16.56 -17.99 15.07
C ASP A 309 -17.18 -18.26 16.45
N VAL A 310 -16.96 -17.34 17.42
CA VAL A 310 -17.39 -17.49 18.82
C VAL A 310 -17.92 -16.18 19.38
N LEU A 311 -19.03 -16.25 20.13
CA LEU A 311 -19.43 -15.20 21.08
C LEU A 311 -19.29 -15.70 22.53
N ILE A 312 -18.36 -15.12 23.31
CA ILE A 312 -18.12 -15.46 24.73
C ILE A 312 -18.79 -14.43 25.63
N TRP A 313 -19.77 -14.86 26.42
CA TRP A 313 -20.47 -13.97 27.34
C TRP A 313 -19.58 -13.56 28.52
N THR A 314 -19.47 -12.24 28.76
CA THR A 314 -18.41 -11.61 29.56
C THR A 314 -18.23 -12.16 30.99
N HIS A 315 -19.32 -12.51 31.68
CA HIS A 315 -19.28 -13.09 33.03
C HIS A 315 -20.43 -14.09 33.22
N ALA A 316 -20.12 -15.38 33.43
CA ALA A 316 -21.10 -16.37 33.89
C ALA A 316 -21.45 -16.15 35.38
N TRP A 317 -20.39 -16.07 36.19
CA TRP A 317 -20.37 -15.69 37.60
C TRP A 317 -19.18 -14.74 37.80
N PRO A 318 -19.38 -13.48 38.21
CA PRO A 318 -18.27 -12.59 38.54
C PRO A 318 -17.46 -13.10 39.74
N ALA A 319 -16.15 -12.82 39.74
CA ALA A 319 -15.25 -13.04 40.88
C ALA A 319 -15.36 -11.92 41.94
N ALA A 320 -16.57 -11.41 42.17
CA ALA A 320 -16.83 -10.19 42.96
C ALA A 320 -18.02 -10.39 43.92
N PRO A 321 -18.17 -9.58 44.99
CA PRO A 321 -19.33 -9.64 45.88
C PRO A 321 -20.67 -9.43 45.13
N PRO A 322 -21.81 -10.01 45.57
CA PRO A 322 -23.10 -9.87 44.88
C PRO A 322 -23.65 -8.44 44.72
N SER A 323 -23.08 -7.46 45.45
CA SER A 323 -23.36 -6.03 45.33
C SER A 323 -22.57 -5.33 44.21
N ASP A 324 -21.59 -6.00 43.61
CA ASP A 324 -20.72 -5.44 42.60
C ASP A 324 -21.45 -5.29 41.24
N PRO A 325 -21.30 -4.15 40.53
CA PRO A 325 -21.91 -3.93 39.22
C PRO A 325 -21.68 -5.06 38.20
N LEU A 326 -20.58 -5.81 38.25
CA LEU A 326 -20.33 -6.94 37.33
C LEU A 326 -21.40 -8.03 37.41
N TRP A 327 -22.14 -8.15 38.53
CA TRP A 327 -23.31 -9.03 38.63
C TRP A 327 -24.50 -8.61 37.75
N GLY A 328 -24.43 -7.42 37.13
CA GLY A 328 -25.33 -7.01 36.05
C GLY A 328 -25.18 -7.86 34.79
N PHE A 329 -24.02 -8.49 34.55
CA PHE A 329 -23.80 -9.40 33.43
C PHE A 329 -24.06 -10.88 33.76
N ALA A 330 -24.05 -11.29 35.04
CA ALA A 330 -24.02 -12.71 35.40
C ALA A 330 -25.18 -13.51 34.77
N LEU A 331 -24.85 -14.69 34.23
CA LEU A 331 -25.80 -15.63 33.60
C LEU A 331 -26.53 -16.50 34.64
N TRP A 332 -25.88 -16.80 35.75
CA TRP A 332 -26.45 -17.57 36.86
C TRP A 332 -26.45 -16.74 38.15
N GLU A 333 -27.33 -17.08 39.07
CA GLU A 333 -27.27 -16.59 40.46
C GLU A 333 -26.16 -17.34 41.24
N PRO A 334 -25.73 -16.84 42.43
CA PRO A 334 -24.58 -17.39 43.15
C PRO A 334 -24.69 -18.87 43.55
N ASP A 335 -25.91 -19.38 43.68
CA ASP A 335 -26.32 -20.74 44.02
C ASP A 335 -26.28 -21.74 42.84
N GLY A 336 -26.11 -21.24 41.61
CA GLY A 336 -26.15 -22.04 40.39
C GLY A 336 -27.49 -22.00 39.63
N THR A 337 -28.48 -21.22 40.07
CA THR A 337 -29.78 -21.06 39.40
C THR A 337 -29.63 -20.22 38.11
N PRO A 338 -30.03 -20.71 36.92
CA PRO A 338 -29.88 -19.97 35.66
C PRO A 338 -30.88 -18.82 35.54
N ARG A 339 -30.39 -17.61 35.21
CA ARG A 339 -31.21 -16.41 34.98
C ARG A 339 -31.91 -16.46 33.62
N ALA A 340 -32.78 -15.48 33.36
CA ALA A 340 -33.54 -15.38 32.10
C ALA A 340 -32.61 -15.45 30.86
N VAL A 341 -31.54 -14.65 30.84
CA VAL A 341 -30.55 -14.63 29.75
C VAL A 341 -29.88 -15.98 29.51
N ALA A 342 -29.50 -16.71 30.57
CA ALA A 342 -28.92 -18.05 30.44
C ALA A 342 -29.93 -19.05 29.84
N ARG A 343 -31.19 -19.01 30.28
CA ARG A 343 -32.25 -19.88 29.75
C ARG A 343 -32.59 -19.55 28.29
N THR A 344 -32.53 -18.28 27.89
CA THR A 344 -32.72 -17.87 26.50
C THR A 344 -31.55 -18.30 25.62
N LEU A 345 -30.30 -18.07 26.05
CA LEU A 345 -29.11 -18.54 25.32
C LEU A 345 -29.04 -20.07 25.25
N ALA A 346 -29.56 -20.78 26.26
CA ALA A 346 -29.68 -22.24 26.24
C ALA A 346 -30.64 -22.82 25.17
N THR A 347 -31.36 -21.98 24.42
CA THR A 347 -32.19 -22.42 23.28
C THR A 347 -31.41 -22.61 21.98
N PHE A 348 -30.19 -22.06 21.87
CA PHE A 348 -29.33 -22.28 20.71
C PHE A 348 -28.68 -23.67 20.75
N PRO A 349 -28.37 -24.28 19.59
CA PRO A 349 -27.70 -25.58 19.56
C PRO A 349 -26.22 -25.46 19.96
N PRO A 350 -25.64 -26.45 20.67
CA PRO A 350 -24.19 -26.52 20.86
C PRO A 350 -23.49 -26.64 19.50
N ARG A 351 -22.48 -25.80 19.27
CA ARG A 351 -21.59 -25.90 18.10
C ARG A 351 -20.14 -25.90 18.53
N THR A 352 -19.31 -26.62 17.80
CA THR A 352 -17.86 -26.48 17.91
C THR A 352 -17.43 -25.42 16.91
N PRO A 353 -16.73 -24.34 17.32
CA PRO A 353 -16.21 -23.39 16.35
C PRO A 353 -15.25 -24.14 15.40
N PRO A 354 -15.08 -23.68 14.15
CA PRO A 354 -13.98 -24.20 13.35
C PRO A 354 -12.70 -24.01 14.14
N THR A 355 -11.91 -25.07 14.32
CA THR A 355 -10.52 -24.91 14.75
C THR A 355 -9.87 -23.98 13.73
N PRO A 356 -9.39 -22.79 14.11
CA PRO A 356 -8.62 -21.96 13.19
C PRO A 356 -7.49 -22.85 12.71
N GLN A 357 -7.28 -22.89 11.38
CA GLN A 357 -5.95 -23.28 10.92
C GLN A 357 -4.99 -22.41 11.72
N ALA A 358 -3.91 -23.01 12.25
CA ALA A 358 -2.81 -22.18 12.69
C ALA A 358 -2.56 -21.22 11.54
N HIS A 359 -2.73 -19.92 11.77
CA HIS A 359 -2.02 -18.98 10.94
C HIS A 359 -0.58 -19.46 11.13
N PRO A 360 0.15 -19.82 10.06
CA PRO A 360 1.53 -20.23 10.19
C PRO A 360 2.27 -18.96 10.54
N SER A 361 2.12 -18.57 11.82
CA SER A 361 2.49 -17.27 12.34
C SER A 361 3.95 -17.16 11.95
N PRO A 362 4.34 -16.04 11.33
CA PRO A 362 5.71 -15.83 10.94
C PRO A 362 6.59 -16.36 12.04
N LEU A 363 7.47 -17.31 11.75
CA LEU A 363 8.23 -17.88 12.85
C LEU A 363 9.12 -16.73 13.31
N TRP A 364 8.87 -16.14 14.47
CA TRP A 364 9.71 -15.05 14.96
C TRP A 364 10.79 -15.67 15.85
N LEU A 365 12.00 -15.17 15.78
CA LEU A 365 13.14 -15.79 16.44
C LEU A 365 13.88 -14.74 17.26
N PRO A 366 14.17 -14.98 18.55
CA PRO A 366 15.26 -14.24 19.18
C PRO A 366 16.53 -14.64 18.43
N MET A 367 17.16 -13.68 17.75
CA MET A 367 18.46 -13.89 17.13
C MET A 367 19.36 -12.71 17.49
N ALA A 368 20.26 -12.93 18.44
CA ALA A 368 21.43 -12.12 18.65
C ALA A 368 22.44 -12.34 17.51
N GLN A 369 23.43 -11.46 17.40
CA GLN A 369 24.53 -11.61 16.45
C GLN A 369 25.26 -12.95 16.66
N GLY A 370 25.20 -13.84 15.65
CA GLY A 370 25.82 -15.16 15.68
C GLY A 370 24.85 -16.33 15.90
N ASP A 371 23.62 -16.07 16.34
CA ASP A 371 22.61 -17.12 16.55
C ASP A 371 22.21 -17.81 15.23
N ALA A 372 21.85 -19.09 15.33
CA ALA A 372 21.49 -19.94 14.19
C ALA A 372 20.13 -20.63 14.41
N TRP A 373 19.35 -20.75 13.34
CA TRP A 373 18.06 -21.44 13.31
C TRP A 373 17.98 -22.39 12.11
N GLU A 374 17.20 -23.46 12.19
CA GLU A 374 17.02 -24.44 11.10
C GLU A 374 15.55 -24.85 10.94
N MET A 375 15.09 -25.04 9.68
CA MET A 375 13.77 -25.60 9.35
C MET A 375 13.83 -26.58 8.18
N GLU A 376 12.91 -27.52 8.13
CA GLU A 376 12.73 -28.41 6.98
C GLU A 376 11.72 -27.86 5.96
N PHE A 377 11.93 -28.16 4.68
CA PHE A 377 11.00 -27.85 3.59
C PHE A 377 11.16 -28.80 2.39
N SER A 378 10.24 -28.73 1.43
CA SER A 378 10.36 -29.40 0.12
C SER A 378 9.79 -28.50 -0.99
N GLY A 379 10.39 -28.54 -2.19
CA GLY A 379 10.06 -27.60 -3.26
C GLY A 379 10.45 -26.13 -2.96
N ASP A 380 9.75 -25.17 -3.58
CA ASP A 380 9.94 -23.72 -3.35
C ASP A 380 9.23 -23.25 -2.07
N LEU A 381 9.94 -22.53 -1.21
CA LEU A 381 9.43 -21.91 0.01
C LEU A 381 9.40 -20.38 -0.12
N ASN A 382 8.20 -19.79 -0.10
CA ASN A 382 8.04 -18.36 0.17
C ASN A 382 8.09 -18.14 1.69
N LEU A 383 9.07 -17.36 2.14
CA LEU A 383 9.17 -16.73 3.45
C LEU A 383 8.74 -15.26 3.36
N GLU A 384 8.31 -14.67 4.46
CA GLU A 384 7.85 -13.29 4.52
C GLU A 384 8.28 -12.60 5.82
N VAL A 385 8.97 -11.46 5.67
CA VAL A 385 9.80 -10.85 6.71
C VAL A 385 9.42 -9.39 6.94
N GLY A 386 8.43 -9.15 7.80
CA GLY A 386 8.25 -7.86 8.49
C GLY A 386 9.37 -7.55 9.50
N VAL A 387 9.22 -6.47 10.27
CA VAL A 387 10.29 -5.92 11.12
C VAL A 387 9.78 -5.23 12.38
N GLY A 388 10.60 -5.26 13.43
CA GLY A 388 10.58 -4.25 14.49
C GLY A 388 11.26 -2.93 14.09
N PRO A 389 11.50 -2.01 15.04
CA PRO A 389 11.94 -0.63 14.75
C PRO A 389 13.39 -0.48 14.24
N ARG A 390 14.20 -1.55 14.20
CA ARG A 390 15.57 -1.60 13.63
C ARG A 390 15.74 -2.86 12.76
N TRP A 391 16.86 -2.99 12.06
CA TRP A 391 17.05 -3.90 10.93
C TRP A 391 18.25 -4.84 11.10
N PHE A 392 18.22 -5.98 10.42
CA PHE A 392 19.27 -7.01 10.44
C PHE A 392 19.64 -7.52 9.06
N THR A 393 20.74 -8.29 9.00
CA THR A 393 21.03 -9.23 7.92
C THR A 393 21.13 -10.64 8.48
N PHE A 394 20.46 -11.60 7.84
CA PHE A 394 20.50 -13.03 8.13
C PHE A 394 21.15 -13.74 6.96
N TRP A 395 22.21 -14.53 7.18
CA TRP A 395 22.71 -15.45 6.16
C TRP A 395 21.91 -16.76 6.15
N ALA A 396 21.99 -17.51 5.06
CA ALA A 396 21.15 -18.67 4.79
C ALA A 396 21.88 -19.79 4.03
N TRP A 397 21.59 -21.04 4.39
CA TRP A 397 22.10 -22.25 3.76
C TRP A 397 20.98 -23.27 3.60
N VAL A 398 20.93 -23.98 2.47
CA VAL A 398 20.12 -25.19 2.28
C VAL A 398 21.08 -26.37 2.19
N ASP A 399 20.89 -27.38 3.04
CA ASP A 399 21.72 -28.59 3.13
C ASP A 399 23.23 -28.28 3.24
N GLY A 400 23.57 -27.32 4.10
CA GLY A 400 24.94 -26.85 4.32
C GLY A 400 25.55 -26.02 3.18
N ARG A 401 24.82 -25.76 2.09
CA ARG A 401 25.27 -24.95 0.94
C ARG A 401 24.51 -23.61 0.93
N PRO A 402 25.12 -22.46 0.57
CA PRO A 402 24.40 -21.18 0.58
C PRO A 402 23.06 -21.23 -0.17
N ALA A 403 21.99 -20.78 0.49
CA ALA A 403 20.60 -21.01 0.06
C ALA A 403 20.34 -20.52 -1.37
N GLN A 404 19.56 -21.30 -2.13
CA GLN A 404 19.25 -20.95 -3.52
C GLN A 404 18.01 -20.04 -3.58
N GLY A 405 18.08 -19.00 -4.41
CA GLY A 405 17.01 -18.00 -4.57
C GLY A 405 17.20 -16.70 -3.80
N LEU A 406 18.21 -16.61 -2.92
CA LEU A 406 18.49 -15.41 -2.14
C LEU A 406 19.69 -14.60 -2.71
N PRO A 407 19.76 -13.28 -2.43
CA PRO A 407 20.98 -12.48 -2.60
C PRO A 407 22.20 -13.14 -1.96
N ARG A 408 23.40 -12.88 -2.48
CA ARG A 408 24.67 -13.38 -1.92
C ARG A 408 25.63 -12.26 -1.59
N ASP A 409 26.37 -12.42 -0.51
CA ASP A 409 27.39 -11.48 -0.07
C ASP A 409 28.73 -11.68 -0.79
N GLU A 410 29.73 -10.89 -0.41
CA GLU A 410 31.08 -10.90 -1.01
C GLU A 410 31.88 -12.19 -0.66
N ARG A 411 31.35 -13.05 0.21
CA ARG A 411 31.86 -14.38 0.55
C ARG A 411 31.07 -15.51 -0.14
N GLY A 412 30.06 -15.16 -0.94
CA GLY A 412 29.15 -16.09 -1.61
C GLY A 412 28.09 -16.70 -0.69
N TRP A 413 27.98 -16.23 0.56
CA TRP A 413 26.96 -16.68 1.51
C TRP A 413 25.63 -16.00 1.15
N ALA A 414 24.56 -16.79 1.10
CA ALA A 414 23.24 -16.28 0.76
C ALA A 414 22.67 -15.50 1.95
N TYR A 415 21.88 -14.45 1.73
CA TYR A 415 21.37 -13.61 2.82
C TYR A 415 20.01 -12.93 2.56
N VAL A 416 19.38 -12.50 3.64
CA VAL A 416 18.16 -11.68 3.72
C VAL A 416 18.47 -10.44 4.55
N ASN A 417 18.00 -9.26 4.14
CA ASN A 417 18.18 -8.01 4.90
C ASN A 417 16.82 -7.35 5.13
N THR A 418 16.49 -7.03 6.39
CA THR A 418 15.13 -6.62 6.80
C THR A 418 14.87 -5.11 6.70
N TYR A 419 15.85 -4.34 6.23
CA TYR A 419 15.82 -2.88 6.24
C TYR A 419 14.76 -2.25 5.35
N ALA A 420 14.42 -2.90 4.24
CA ALA A 420 13.45 -2.41 3.26
C ALA A 420 11.99 -2.38 3.79
N ALA A 421 11.75 -2.99 4.94
CA ALA A 421 10.42 -3.22 5.51
C ALA A 421 10.08 -2.31 6.72
N ARG A 422 11.00 -1.38 7.05
CA ARG A 422 10.87 -0.39 8.14
C ARG A 422 9.71 0.61 7.96
N GLU A 423 8.96 0.54 6.87
CA GLU A 423 7.72 1.29 6.60
C GLU A 423 6.44 0.57 7.08
N GLY A 424 6.55 -0.53 7.83
CA GLY A 424 5.39 -1.38 8.15
C GLY A 424 4.93 -2.20 6.95
N ARG A 425 5.90 -2.78 6.22
CA ARG A 425 5.69 -3.61 5.03
C ARG A 425 6.45 -4.91 5.19
N GLU A 426 6.01 -5.98 4.54
CA GLU A 426 6.64 -7.29 4.67
C GLU A 426 7.59 -7.58 3.48
N ILE A 427 8.70 -8.31 3.70
CA ILE A 427 9.61 -8.72 2.62
C ILE A 427 9.35 -10.18 2.23
N ARG A 428 8.77 -10.43 1.05
CA ARG A 428 8.67 -11.79 0.48
C ARG A 428 9.98 -12.24 -0.13
N VAL A 429 10.50 -13.33 0.43
CA VAL A 429 11.78 -13.96 0.11
C VAL A 429 11.52 -15.40 -0.33
N ARG A 430 12.12 -15.87 -1.44
CA ARG A 430 11.94 -17.26 -1.88
C ARG A 430 13.22 -18.08 -1.79
N VAL A 431 13.19 -19.12 -0.96
CA VAL A 431 14.18 -20.18 -0.93
C VAL A 431 13.74 -21.30 -1.87
N ARG A 432 14.68 -21.86 -2.65
CA ARG A 432 14.42 -22.98 -3.56
C ARG A 432 14.96 -24.29 -3.01
N GLY A 433 14.11 -25.31 -3.07
CA GLY A 433 14.43 -26.73 -2.89
C GLY A 433 13.85 -27.53 -4.06
N ARG A 434 14.23 -28.80 -4.18
CA ARG A 434 13.70 -29.67 -5.24
C ARG A 434 12.31 -30.17 -4.84
N PRO A 435 11.33 -30.22 -5.76
CA PRO A 435 10.04 -30.84 -5.47
C PRO A 435 10.21 -32.34 -5.18
N GLY A 436 9.71 -32.79 -4.03
CA GLY A 436 9.76 -34.21 -3.62
C GLY A 436 11.01 -34.65 -2.86
N GLU A 437 12.07 -33.85 -2.80
CA GLU A 437 13.18 -34.05 -1.85
C GLU A 437 12.97 -33.20 -0.59
N ARG A 438 13.50 -33.66 0.56
CA ARG A 438 13.41 -33.00 1.87
C ARG A 438 14.72 -32.26 2.13
N HIS A 439 14.63 -30.97 2.42
CA HIS A 439 15.75 -30.04 2.51
C HIS A 439 15.75 -29.29 3.85
N VAL A 440 16.93 -28.96 4.38
CA VAL A 440 17.08 -28.20 5.64
C VAL A 440 17.61 -26.80 5.33
N LEU A 441 16.80 -25.77 5.61
CA LEU A 441 17.18 -24.36 5.56
C LEU A 441 17.72 -23.92 6.93
N ARG A 442 19.01 -23.60 7.01
CA ARG A 442 19.66 -22.92 8.14
C ARG A 442 19.71 -21.41 7.90
N LEU A 443 19.36 -20.59 8.90
CA LEU A 443 19.61 -19.15 8.94
C LEU A 443 20.62 -18.80 10.06
N VAL A 444 21.41 -17.72 9.90
CA VAL A 444 22.33 -17.20 10.93
C VAL A 444 22.31 -15.68 10.95
N ALA A 445 22.17 -15.05 12.13
CA ALA A 445 22.07 -13.59 12.26
C ALA A 445 23.43 -12.87 12.30
N GLY A 446 23.51 -11.71 11.63
CA GLY A 446 24.69 -10.85 11.57
C GLY A 446 24.72 -9.70 12.58
N PRO A 447 25.69 -8.76 12.44
CA PRO A 447 25.87 -7.68 13.40
C PRO A 447 24.72 -6.66 13.44
N GLY A 448 24.22 -6.35 14.64
CA GLY A 448 23.14 -5.39 14.91
C GLY A 448 22.66 -5.43 16.36
N ASP A 449 21.88 -4.43 16.80
CA ASP A 449 21.23 -4.45 18.12
C ASP A 449 20.10 -5.50 18.14
N PRO A 450 20.04 -6.45 19.10
CA PRO A 450 19.17 -7.62 19.03
C PRO A 450 17.66 -7.30 18.88
N ILE A 451 17.06 -7.76 17.78
CA ILE A 451 15.62 -7.65 17.45
C ILE A 451 15.17 -8.90 16.69
N TRP A 452 13.96 -9.33 17.00
CA TRP A 452 13.23 -10.47 16.46
C TRP A 452 12.75 -10.22 15.01
N PRO A 453 13.20 -10.98 13.98
CA PRO A 453 12.59 -11.02 12.65
C PRO A 453 11.25 -11.78 12.62
N VAL A 454 10.58 -11.67 11.47
CA VAL A 454 9.29 -12.27 11.06
C VAL A 454 9.57 -13.31 9.96
N TRP A 455 8.90 -14.48 9.91
CA TRP A 455 9.09 -15.46 8.80
C TRP A 455 7.78 -16.19 8.36
N ARG A 456 6.79 -15.52 7.71
CA ARG A 456 5.47 -16.08 7.30
C ARG A 456 5.50 -16.72 5.90
N ARG A 457 4.39 -17.37 5.48
CA ARG A 457 4.16 -17.96 4.15
C ARG A 457 2.78 -17.54 3.60
N VAL A 458 2.70 -16.76 2.49
CA VAL A 458 1.48 -15.95 2.15
C VAL A 458 1.08 -15.91 0.63
N PRO A 459 -0.23 -15.77 0.28
CA PRO A 459 -0.81 -15.44 -1.07
C PRO A 459 -1.07 -13.92 -1.39
N GLU A 460 -1.94 -13.55 -2.35
CA GLU A 460 -2.01 -12.17 -2.99
C GLU A 460 -3.44 -11.53 -3.15
N ALA A 461 -3.59 -10.18 -3.14
CA ALA A 461 -4.86 -9.40 -3.18
C ALA A 461 -4.77 -7.93 -3.79
N ASP A 462 -5.86 -7.11 -3.77
CA ASP A 462 -6.10 -5.87 -4.61
C ASP A 462 -6.92 -4.70 -3.89
N PRO A 463 -7.33 -3.52 -4.47
CA PRO A 463 -7.34 -2.19 -3.78
C PRO A 463 -8.61 -1.25 -3.89
N ARG A 464 -8.55 0.00 -3.32
CA ARG A 464 -9.52 1.13 -3.51
C ARG A 464 -8.87 2.55 -3.42
N SER A 465 -8.79 3.35 -4.50
CA SER A 465 -8.16 4.72 -4.42
C SER A 465 -8.72 5.79 -5.39
N MET A 466 -9.94 6.30 -5.15
CA MET A 466 -10.68 7.13 -6.12
C MET A 466 -10.34 8.64 -6.19
N TRP A 467 -9.72 9.23 -5.17
CA TRP A 467 -9.69 10.70 -4.99
C TRP A 467 -8.94 11.50 -6.06
N GLY A 468 -7.96 10.92 -6.76
CA GLY A 468 -7.22 11.60 -7.84
C GLY A 468 -8.08 12.03 -9.04
N ALA A 469 -9.27 11.43 -9.19
CA ALA A 469 -10.20 11.74 -10.28
C ALA A 469 -10.74 13.18 -10.27
N TRP A 470 -10.87 13.81 -9.10
CA TRP A 470 -11.60 15.08 -8.97
C TRP A 470 -10.76 16.32 -9.33
N LEU A 471 -9.50 16.37 -8.87
CA LEU A 471 -8.59 17.50 -9.13
C LEU A 471 -8.31 17.67 -10.64
N ALA A 472 -8.24 16.55 -11.36
CA ALA A 472 -8.14 16.46 -12.80
C ALA A 472 -9.28 17.18 -13.57
N GLY A 473 -10.51 17.12 -13.06
CA GLY A 473 -11.67 17.74 -13.70
C GLY A 473 -11.59 19.27 -13.68
N VAL A 474 -11.17 19.84 -12.55
CA VAL A 474 -11.07 21.31 -12.35
C VAL A 474 -10.01 21.93 -13.26
N GLY A 475 -8.83 21.30 -13.37
CA GLY A 475 -7.78 21.75 -14.30
C GLY A 475 -8.23 21.71 -15.77
N THR A 476 -8.99 20.67 -16.14
CA THR A 476 -9.56 20.54 -17.49
C THR A 476 -10.57 21.66 -17.79
N PHE A 477 -11.45 21.99 -16.83
CA PHE A 477 -12.47 23.03 -16.98
C PHE A 477 -11.85 24.43 -17.20
N LEU A 478 -10.80 24.78 -16.43
CA LEU A 478 -10.06 26.05 -16.60
C LEU A 478 -9.39 26.16 -17.97
N GLY A 479 -8.81 25.06 -18.48
CA GLY A 479 -8.25 25.01 -19.83
C GLY A 479 -9.30 25.24 -20.92
N VAL A 480 -10.47 24.62 -20.79
CA VAL A 480 -11.61 24.83 -21.70
C VAL A 480 -12.10 26.28 -21.67
N TRP A 481 -12.25 26.89 -20.48
CA TRP A 481 -12.74 28.26 -20.33
C TRP A 481 -11.83 29.30 -20.99
N LEU A 482 -10.52 29.23 -20.75
CA LEU A 482 -9.53 30.11 -21.39
C LEU A 482 -9.50 29.93 -22.92
N PHE A 483 -9.69 28.69 -23.39
CA PHE A 483 -9.72 28.39 -24.82
C PHE A 483 -10.96 28.95 -25.54
N LEU A 484 -12.16 28.82 -24.96
CA LEU A 484 -13.41 29.28 -25.58
C LEU A 484 -13.40 30.78 -25.91
N ARG A 485 -12.79 31.60 -25.03
CA ARG A 485 -12.59 33.04 -25.25
C ARG A 485 -11.74 33.37 -26.50
N GLY A 486 -10.90 32.45 -26.96
CA GLY A 486 -10.00 32.67 -28.11
C GLY A 486 -10.56 32.25 -29.48
N GLY A 487 -11.70 31.54 -29.55
CA GLY A 487 -12.14 30.88 -30.78
C GLY A 487 -13.63 31.01 -31.17
N TRP A 488 -14.45 31.69 -30.36
CA TRP A 488 -15.92 31.68 -30.46
C TRP A 488 -16.48 31.99 -31.86
N ALA A 489 -15.98 33.05 -32.51
CA ALA A 489 -16.40 33.46 -33.85
C ALA A 489 -15.94 32.52 -34.99
N GLY A 490 -15.01 31.59 -34.72
CA GLY A 490 -14.67 30.49 -35.61
C GLY A 490 -15.56 29.27 -35.38
N TRP A 491 -15.79 28.92 -34.12
CA TRP A 491 -16.61 27.79 -33.69
C TRP A 491 -18.05 27.88 -34.23
N LEU A 492 -18.71 29.02 -34.01
CA LEU A 492 -20.08 29.28 -34.47
C LEU A 492 -20.26 29.16 -35.99
N ARG A 493 -19.26 29.54 -36.79
CA ARG A 493 -19.32 29.38 -38.25
C ARG A 493 -19.32 27.90 -38.65
N THR A 494 -18.49 27.07 -38.03
CA THR A 494 -18.49 25.61 -38.31
C THR A 494 -19.68 24.83 -37.75
N ALA A 495 -20.50 25.42 -36.87
CA ALA A 495 -21.70 24.77 -36.38
C ALA A 495 -22.83 24.69 -37.44
N ARG A 496 -22.81 25.58 -38.44
CA ARG A 496 -23.94 25.78 -39.38
C ARG A 496 -24.00 24.77 -40.53
N ASP A 497 -22.87 24.21 -40.96
CA ASP A 497 -22.77 23.48 -42.24
C ASP A 497 -22.77 21.94 -42.11
N GLY A 498 -22.50 21.40 -40.92
CA GLY A 498 -22.78 20.02 -40.51
C GLY A 498 -21.97 18.85 -41.13
N PRO A 499 -21.44 17.90 -40.33
CA PRO A 499 -20.88 18.03 -39.00
C PRO A 499 -19.33 18.00 -39.07
N PRO A 500 -18.64 19.13 -39.34
CA PRO A 500 -17.19 19.20 -39.21
C PRO A 500 -16.72 18.93 -37.77
N TRP A 501 -17.62 19.05 -36.79
CA TRP A 501 -17.35 18.84 -35.37
C TRP A 501 -16.83 17.45 -35.04
N ALA A 502 -17.16 16.41 -35.81
CA ALA A 502 -16.73 15.04 -35.52
C ALA A 502 -15.32 14.76 -36.04
N VAL A 503 -15.00 15.25 -37.25
CA VAL A 503 -13.63 15.22 -37.82
C VAL A 503 -12.69 16.16 -37.06
N ARG A 504 -13.20 17.25 -36.46
CA ARG A 504 -12.45 18.08 -35.50
C ARG A 504 -12.55 17.57 -34.06
N GLY A 505 -13.43 16.63 -33.75
CA GLY A 505 -13.78 16.22 -32.38
C GLY A 505 -12.66 15.44 -31.72
N TRP A 506 -12.11 14.46 -32.44
CA TRP A 506 -10.90 13.76 -32.01
C TRP A 506 -9.69 14.71 -31.93
N GLN A 507 -9.61 15.73 -32.79
CA GLN A 507 -8.58 16.76 -32.73
C GLN A 507 -8.71 17.61 -31.46
N TRP A 508 -9.94 17.91 -31.01
CA TRP A 508 -10.18 18.60 -29.75
C TRP A 508 -9.88 17.73 -28.53
N GLY A 509 -10.29 16.45 -28.53
CA GLY A 509 -9.89 15.50 -27.49
C GLY A 509 -8.37 15.34 -27.39
N LEU A 510 -7.70 15.24 -28.54
CA LEU A 510 -6.24 15.24 -28.63
C LEU A 510 -5.63 16.52 -28.03
N VAL A 511 -6.10 17.70 -28.44
CA VAL A 511 -5.66 18.99 -27.88
C VAL A 511 -5.87 19.08 -26.36
N LEU A 512 -7.01 18.61 -25.85
CA LEU A 512 -7.31 18.58 -24.41
C LEU A 512 -6.39 17.61 -23.64
N SER A 513 -6.07 16.44 -24.21
CA SER A 513 -5.12 15.50 -23.61
C SER A 513 -3.73 16.12 -23.38
N GLY A 514 -3.34 17.14 -24.17
CA GLY A 514 -2.11 17.90 -23.95
C GLY A 514 -2.09 18.61 -22.60
N GLY A 515 -3.21 19.23 -22.20
CA GLY A 515 -3.35 19.87 -20.88
C GLY A 515 -3.36 18.86 -19.73
N MET A 516 -3.67 17.60 -20.01
CA MET A 516 -3.73 16.51 -19.03
C MET A 516 -2.37 15.83 -18.78
N VAL A 517 -1.42 15.90 -19.71
CA VAL A 517 -0.09 15.23 -19.60
C VAL A 517 0.67 15.58 -18.30
N PRO A 518 0.68 16.85 -17.83
CA PRO A 518 1.31 17.20 -16.56
C PRO A 518 0.63 16.65 -15.30
N PHE A 519 -0.57 16.08 -15.42
CA PHE A 519 -1.37 15.54 -14.30
C PHE A 519 -1.37 14.00 -14.22
N THR A 520 -0.48 13.28 -14.91
CA THR A 520 -0.50 11.80 -14.90
C THR A 520 -0.21 11.15 -13.54
N SER A 521 0.32 11.88 -12.55
CA SER A 521 0.40 11.40 -11.17
C SER A 521 -0.99 11.23 -10.53
N GLN A 522 -2.02 11.87 -11.10
CA GLN A 522 -3.40 11.73 -10.67
C GLN A 522 -4.05 10.56 -11.43
N LEU A 523 -4.42 9.53 -10.66
CA LEU A 523 -5.17 8.38 -11.15
C LEU A 523 -6.68 8.65 -11.07
N VAL A 524 -7.36 8.39 -12.18
CA VAL A 524 -8.81 8.38 -12.32
C VAL A 524 -9.27 6.92 -12.23
N GLN A 525 -10.09 6.57 -11.23
CA GLN A 525 -10.69 5.24 -11.16
C GLN A 525 -11.97 5.19 -12.00
N VAL A 526 -12.09 4.20 -12.89
CA VAL A 526 -13.26 3.97 -13.77
C VAL A 526 -13.64 2.49 -13.71
N GLY A 527 -14.51 2.14 -12.77
CA GLY A 527 -14.70 0.75 -12.34
C GLY A 527 -13.41 0.20 -11.73
N ASP A 528 -13.11 -1.06 -12.00
CA ASP A 528 -11.91 -1.77 -11.51
C ASP A 528 -10.58 -1.30 -12.15
N ARG A 529 -10.53 -0.08 -12.69
CA ARG A 529 -9.40 0.42 -13.50
C ARG A 529 -8.93 1.79 -13.07
N SER A 530 -7.66 1.85 -12.68
CA SER A 530 -6.92 3.10 -12.58
C SER A 530 -6.41 3.52 -13.97
N LEU A 531 -6.85 4.69 -14.43
CA LEU A 531 -6.37 5.37 -15.65
C LEU A 531 -5.54 6.61 -15.24
N VAL A 532 -4.46 6.93 -15.96
CA VAL A 532 -3.82 8.26 -15.83
C VAL A 532 -4.56 9.25 -16.71
N LEU A 533 -4.68 10.52 -16.29
CA LEU A 533 -5.60 11.48 -16.92
C LEU A 533 -5.52 11.61 -18.46
N PRO A 534 -4.34 11.60 -19.12
CA PRO A 534 -4.26 11.64 -20.60
C PRO A 534 -4.90 10.44 -21.30
N GLU A 535 -4.98 9.28 -20.65
CA GLU A 535 -5.64 8.10 -21.22
C GLU A 535 -7.13 8.38 -21.41
N VAL A 536 -7.79 9.01 -20.42
CA VAL A 536 -9.18 9.47 -20.50
C VAL A 536 -9.39 10.47 -21.65
N GLY A 537 -8.45 11.42 -21.81
CA GLY A 537 -8.49 12.39 -22.92
C GLY A 537 -8.31 11.75 -24.31
N LEU A 538 -7.46 10.73 -24.41
CA LEU A 538 -7.18 9.99 -25.65
C LEU A 538 -8.30 9.00 -25.99
N GLU A 539 -8.88 8.31 -25.01
CA GLU A 539 -10.07 7.46 -25.20
C GLU A 539 -11.27 8.30 -25.63
N GLY A 540 -11.49 9.47 -25.01
CA GLY A 540 -12.50 10.43 -25.46
C GLY A 540 -12.27 10.93 -26.90
N ALA A 541 -11.02 11.17 -27.29
CA ALA A 541 -10.68 11.51 -28.67
C ALA A 541 -11.00 10.38 -29.66
N LEU A 542 -10.67 9.12 -29.33
CA LEU A 542 -10.95 7.95 -30.14
C LEU A 542 -12.46 7.67 -30.24
N LEU A 543 -13.22 7.84 -29.15
CA LEU A 543 -14.68 7.71 -29.15
C LEU A 543 -15.34 8.71 -30.10
N LEU A 544 -14.92 9.98 -30.04
CA LEU A 544 -15.40 11.03 -30.96
C LEU A 544 -15.01 10.74 -32.42
N ALA A 545 -13.84 10.12 -32.68
CA ALA A 545 -13.48 9.63 -34.00
C ALA A 545 -14.40 8.49 -34.49
N GLY A 546 -14.70 7.52 -33.63
CA GLY A 546 -15.61 6.41 -33.97
C GLY A 546 -17.02 6.88 -34.31
N LEU A 547 -17.58 7.78 -33.49
CA LEU A 547 -18.88 8.39 -33.74
C LEU A 547 -18.90 9.22 -35.04
N ALA A 548 -17.78 9.86 -35.42
CA ALA A 548 -17.63 10.53 -36.71
C ALA A 548 -17.79 9.58 -37.90
N VAL A 549 -17.15 8.40 -37.83
CA VAL A 549 -17.15 7.39 -38.90
C VAL A 549 -18.56 6.78 -39.06
N LEU A 550 -19.21 6.41 -37.96
CA LEU A 550 -20.57 5.86 -37.97
C LEU A 550 -21.57 6.89 -38.55
N GLY A 551 -21.52 8.13 -38.08
CA GLY A 551 -22.42 9.21 -38.52
C GLY A 551 -22.24 9.66 -39.97
N GLN A 552 -21.10 9.37 -40.62
CA GLN A 552 -20.90 9.60 -42.05
C GLN A 552 -21.26 8.37 -42.91
N SER A 553 -20.96 7.16 -42.42
CA SER A 553 -21.30 5.91 -43.10
C SER A 553 -22.82 5.76 -43.27
N ALA A 554 -23.59 6.09 -42.22
CA ALA A 554 -25.06 6.14 -42.24
C ALA A 554 -25.66 7.20 -43.19
N ARG A 555 -24.84 8.00 -43.89
CA ARG A 555 -25.29 9.08 -44.80
C ARG A 555 -24.86 8.87 -46.25
N GLY A 556 -24.28 7.71 -46.60
CA GLY A 556 -24.00 7.30 -47.99
C GLY A 556 -23.03 8.17 -48.80
N ARG A 557 -22.35 9.16 -48.17
CA ARG A 557 -21.46 10.09 -48.88
C ARG A 557 -20.13 9.42 -49.22
N ARG A 558 -19.82 9.27 -50.51
CA ARG A 558 -18.49 8.80 -50.98
C ARG A 558 -17.38 9.70 -50.43
N TRP A 559 -16.38 9.10 -49.79
CA TRP A 559 -15.28 9.82 -49.15
C TRP A 559 -14.41 10.56 -50.16
N LYS A 560 -14.15 11.85 -49.91
CA LYS A 560 -13.27 12.72 -50.71
C LYS A 560 -12.40 13.63 -49.84
N SER A 561 -11.59 13.03 -48.96
CA SER A 561 -10.51 13.74 -48.24
C SER A 561 -9.42 12.78 -47.73
N HIS A 562 -8.18 13.04 -48.14
CA HIS A 562 -6.90 12.42 -47.70
C HIS A 562 -6.90 10.92 -47.30
N PRO A 563 -6.61 9.99 -48.24
CA PRO A 563 -6.64 8.55 -47.96
C PRO A 563 -5.65 8.07 -46.88
N VAL A 564 -4.53 8.77 -46.70
CA VAL A 564 -3.42 8.32 -45.82
C VAL A 564 -3.68 8.57 -44.32
N ALA A 565 -4.70 9.35 -43.95
CA ALA A 565 -5.01 9.68 -42.56
C ALA A 565 -6.06 8.74 -41.95
N TRP A 566 -7.12 8.40 -42.69
CA TRP A 566 -8.25 7.63 -42.14
C TRP A 566 -7.89 6.16 -41.89
N GLU A 567 -7.12 5.52 -42.78
CA GLU A 567 -6.67 4.12 -42.61
C GLU A 567 -5.88 3.98 -41.31
N LYS A 568 -5.02 4.96 -41.02
CA LYS A 568 -4.21 5.00 -39.80
C LYS A 568 -5.06 5.29 -38.57
N ALA A 569 -5.96 6.26 -38.62
CA ALA A 569 -6.88 6.54 -37.51
C ALA A 569 -7.75 5.30 -37.19
N LEU A 570 -8.33 4.65 -38.20
CA LEU A 570 -9.15 3.46 -38.02
C LEU A 570 -8.31 2.26 -37.52
N SER A 571 -7.11 2.06 -38.06
CA SER A 571 -6.18 1.02 -37.59
C SER A 571 -5.68 1.28 -36.16
N LEU A 572 -5.44 2.53 -35.79
CA LEU A 572 -5.07 2.92 -34.41
C LEU A 572 -6.24 2.76 -33.45
N SER A 573 -7.48 3.07 -33.86
CA SER A 573 -8.68 2.77 -33.08
C SER A 573 -8.92 1.27 -32.93
N LEU A 574 -8.64 0.46 -33.96
CA LEU A 574 -8.68 -1.00 -33.89
C LEU A 574 -7.58 -1.56 -32.99
N VAL A 575 -6.34 -1.07 -33.09
CA VAL A 575 -5.23 -1.49 -32.23
C VAL A 575 -5.47 -1.04 -30.78
N ALA A 576 -5.94 0.19 -30.54
CA ALA A 576 -6.33 0.64 -29.21
C ALA A 576 -7.51 -0.17 -28.65
N GLY A 577 -8.54 -0.42 -29.46
CA GLY A 577 -9.67 -1.27 -29.10
C GLY A 577 -9.27 -2.72 -28.80
N VAL A 578 -8.34 -3.29 -29.57
CA VAL A 578 -7.76 -4.61 -29.31
C VAL A 578 -6.92 -4.59 -28.03
N LEU A 579 -6.07 -3.59 -27.80
CA LEU A 579 -5.27 -3.47 -26.57
C LEU A 579 -6.16 -3.28 -25.32
N VAL A 580 -7.24 -2.49 -25.42
CA VAL A 580 -8.24 -2.33 -24.37
C VAL A 580 -9.00 -3.64 -24.14
N ALA A 581 -9.42 -4.35 -25.20
CA ALA A 581 -10.03 -5.68 -25.11
C ALA A 581 -9.08 -6.71 -24.47
N HIS A 582 -7.79 -6.68 -24.80
CA HIS A 582 -6.74 -7.52 -24.23
C HIS A 582 -6.61 -7.28 -22.71
N GLY A 583 -6.61 -6.01 -22.30
CA GLY A 583 -6.65 -5.59 -20.90
C GLY A 583 -7.99 -5.83 -20.19
N VAL A 584 -9.05 -6.24 -20.89
CA VAL A 584 -10.28 -6.78 -20.27
C VAL A 584 -10.13 -8.29 -20.01
N LEU A 585 -9.39 -8.99 -20.89
CA LEU A 585 -9.31 -10.45 -20.94
C LEU A 585 -8.22 -11.06 -20.05
N HIS A 586 -7.25 -10.28 -19.57
CA HIS A 586 -6.15 -10.76 -18.75
C HIS A 586 -6.02 -9.99 -17.44
N ARG A 587 -6.23 -10.69 -16.32
CA ARG A 587 -6.29 -10.13 -14.95
C ARG A 587 -5.03 -10.40 -14.10
N ASP A 588 -3.99 -10.99 -14.70
CA ASP A 588 -2.95 -11.74 -13.96
C ASP A 588 -1.72 -10.96 -13.46
N ASP A 589 -1.54 -9.69 -13.86
CA ASP A 589 -0.49 -8.79 -13.34
C ASP A 589 -0.88 -7.32 -13.63
N PRO A 590 -1.64 -6.67 -12.72
CA PRO A 590 -2.10 -5.29 -12.91
C PRO A 590 -0.94 -4.29 -13.04
N ALA A 591 0.18 -4.51 -12.36
CA ALA A 591 1.30 -3.58 -12.31
C ALA A 591 2.08 -3.53 -13.64
N VAL A 592 2.35 -4.68 -14.26
CA VAL A 592 2.92 -4.76 -15.61
C VAL A 592 1.99 -4.11 -16.62
N TRP A 593 0.68 -4.40 -16.56
CA TRP A 593 -0.28 -3.86 -17.51
C TRP A 593 -0.37 -2.33 -17.42
N VAL A 594 -0.54 -1.77 -16.22
CA VAL A 594 -0.58 -0.30 -16.02
C VAL A 594 0.72 0.37 -16.47
N ALA A 595 1.89 -0.24 -16.24
CA ALA A 595 3.17 0.30 -16.68
C ALA A 595 3.34 0.25 -18.21
N LEU A 596 2.99 -0.86 -18.87
CA LEU A 596 3.01 -0.99 -20.33
C LEU A 596 2.04 0.01 -20.98
N ARG A 597 0.82 0.10 -20.45
CA ARG A 597 -0.26 0.96 -20.95
C ARG A 597 0.13 2.44 -20.88
N SER A 598 0.48 2.92 -19.68
CA SER A 598 0.68 4.36 -19.42
C SER A 598 2.06 4.90 -19.82
N ARG A 599 3.10 4.04 -19.92
CA ARG A 599 4.48 4.46 -20.25
C ARG A 599 4.92 4.11 -21.67
N VAL A 600 4.19 3.24 -22.38
CA VAL A 600 4.52 2.84 -23.76
C VAL A 600 3.33 2.97 -24.70
N LEU A 601 2.23 2.26 -24.46
CA LEU A 601 1.13 2.16 -25.42
C LEU A 601 0.44 3.51 -25.69
N PHE A 602 0.00 4.22 -24.64
CA PHE A 602 -0.67 5.51 -24.81
C PHE A 602 0.27 6.66 -25.24
N PRO A 603 1.53 6.75 -24.77
CA PRO A 603 2.50 7.68 -25.35
C PRO A 603 2.78 7.45 -26.84
N LEU A 604 2.82 6.19 -27.31
CA LEU A 604 2.95 5.88 -28.74
C LEU A 604 1.66 6.17 -29.53
N LEU A 605 0.48 5.93 -28.94
CA LEU A 605 -0.82 6.33 -29.51
C LEU A 605 -0.90 7.86 -29.67
N LEU A 606 -0.48 8.63 -28.66
CA LEU A 606 -0.39 10.09 -28.71
C LEU A 606 0.54 10.55 -29.84
N PHE A 607 1.74 9.96 -29.94
CA PHE A 607 2.67 10.22 -31.04
C PHE A 607 2.01 9.97 -32.41
N ALA A 608 1.36 8.82 -32.58
CA ALA A 608 0.76 8.44 -33.84
C ALA A 608 -0.43 9.34 -34.24
N LEU A 609 -1.25 9.76 -33.28
CA LEU A 609 -2.37 10.69 -33.49
C LEU A 609 -1.89 12.11 -33.80
N LEU A 610 -0.88 12.63 -33.11
CA LEU A 610 -0.28 13.94 -33.40
C LEU A 610 0.48 13.94 -34.74
N TRP A 611 1.12 12.83 -35.10
CA TRP A 611 1.76 12.65 -36.42
C TRP A 611 0.71 12.62 -37.55
N GLY A 612 -0.45 12.03 -37.28
CA GLY A 612 -1.59 11.99 -38.21
C GLY A 612 -2.42 13.28 -38.29
N SER A 613 -2.22 14.25 -37.39
CA SER A 613 -3.00 15.50 -37.36
C SER A 613 -2.44 16.57 -38.32
N ASP A 614 -3.19 17.66 -38.47
CA ASP A 614 -2.69 18.90 -39.07
C ASP A 614 -1.74 19.65 -38.12
N LYS A 615 -0.99 20.59 -38.70
CA LYS A 615 -0.01 21.44 -37.99
C LYS A 615 -0.66 22.33 -36.93
N ASP A 616 -1.83 22.91 -37.20
CA ASP A 616 -2.50 23.76 -36.22
C ASP A 616 -2.97 22.96 -35.01
N THR A 617 -3.40 21.70 -35.20
CA THR A 617 -3.75 20.78 -34.11
C THR A 617 -2.53 20.45 -33.26
N ARG A 618 -1.36 20.23 -33.85
CA ARG A 618 -0.09 20.07 -33.09
C ARG A 618 0.28 21.34 -32.30
N ILE A 619 0.10 22.53 -32.88
CA ILE A 619 0.36 23.81 -32.19
C ILE A 619 -0.66 24.06 -31.07
N ARG A 620 -1.95 23.78 -31.28
CA ARG A 620 -3.01 23.85 -30.24
C ARG A 620 -2.74 22.88 -29.10
N PHE A 621 -2.31 21.66 -29.40
CA PHE A 621 -1.90 20.66 -28.42
C PHE A 621 -0.73 21.16 -27.56
N LEU A 622 0.33 21.68 -28.20
CA LEU A 622 1.49 22.22 -27.50
C LEU A 622 1.13 23.43 -26.62
N ARG A 623 0.18 24.27 -27.06
CA ARG A 623 -0.35 25.37 -26.26
C ARG A 623 -1.05 24.84 -24.99
N MET A 624 -1.89 23.82 -25.12
CA MET A 624 -2.55 23.20 -23.95
C MET A 624 -1.56 22.53 -23.00
N LEU A 625 -0.54 21.86 -23.53
CA LEU A 625 0.54 21.26 -22.72
C LEU A 625 1.27 22.31 -21.86
N LEU A 626 1.58 23.48 -22.44
CA LEU A 626 2.17 24.60 -21.71
C LEU A 626 1.24 25.15 -20.63
N TRP A 627 -0.06 25.31 -20.91
CA TRP A 627 -1.04 25.78 -19.91
C TRP A 627 -1.29 24.75 -18.79
N GLY A 628 -1.35 23.46 -19.09
CA GLY A 628 -1.43 22.40 -18.07
C GLY A 628 -0.21 22.39 -17.15
N GLY A 629 1.00 22.57 -17.72
CA GLY A 629 2.22 22.68 -16.92
C GLY A 629 2.26 23.95 -16.08
N THR A 630 1.68 25.05 -16.58
CA THR A 630 1.52 26.30 -15.84
C THR A 630 0.54 26.12 -14.67
N ALA A 631 -0.55 25.37 -14.85
CA ALA A 631 -1.50 25.07 -13.77
C ALA A 631 -0.85 24.21 -12.67
N VAL A 632 -0.06 23.19 -13.03
CA VAL A 632 0.73 22.39 -12.08
C VAL A 632 1.79 23.24 -11.36
N ALA A 633 2.44 24.16 -12.08
CA ALA A 633 3.44 25.07 -11.51
C ALA A 633 2.83 26.08 -10.52
N LEU A 634 1.64 26.63 -10.84
CA LEU A 634 0.87 27.50 -9.97
C LEU A 634 0.32 26.75 -8.75
N TRP A 635 -0.14 25.51 -8.92
CA TRP A 635 -0.57 24.68 -7.79
C TRP A 635 0.57 24.42 -6.79
N ALA A 636 1.77 24.08 -7.29
CA ALA A 636 2.93 23.92 -6.43
C ALA A 636 3.31 25.22 -5.70
N LEU A 637 3.18 26.39 -6.36
CA LEU A 637 3.37 27.70 -5.72
C LEU A 637 2.29 28.01 -4.65
N LEU A 638 1.06 27.49 -4.82
CA LEU A 638 -0.06 27.68 -3.89
C LEU A 638 0.01 26.76 -2.66
N GLN A 639 0.50 25.52 -2.81
CA GLN A 639 0.77 24.64 -1.66
C GLN A 639 1.91 25.18 -0.79
N GLY A 640 2.93 25.75 -1.42
CA GLY A 640 4.16 26.15 -0.73
C GLY A 640 5.13 24.99 -0.49
N PRO A 641 6.25 25.24 0.20
CA PRO A 641 7.31 24.26 0.38
C PRO A 641 7.06 23.37 1.61
N GLU A 642 7.16 22.05 1.42
CA GLU A 642 7.04 21.04 2.48
C GLU A 642 8.34 20.23 2.59
N ASP A 643 8.72 19.76 3.79
CA ASP A 643 9.92 18.93 4.00
C ASP A 643 9.59 17.44 3.87
N VAL A 644 9.70 16.94 2.64
CA VAL A 644 9.52 15.52 2.30
C VAL A 644 10.77 14.71 2.71
N GLY A 645 11.08 14.70 4.00
CA GLY A 645 12.10 13.84 4.62
C GLY A 645 13.57 14.22 4.35
N ALA A 646 13.90 15.50 4.16
CA ALA A 646 15.25 15.93 3.81
C ALA A 646 15.85 17.05 4.69
N GLY A 647 15.13 17.53 5.71
CA GLY A 647 15.51 18.68 6.53
C GLY A 647 15.32 20.04 5.85
N ILE A 648 14.77 20.08 4.63
CA ILE A 648 14.65 21.29 3.81
C ILE A 648 13.35 21.27 3.01
N ALA A 649 12.44 22.16 3.39
CA ALA A 649 11.16 22.38 2.74
C ALA A 649 11.32 22.85 1.28
N ARG A 650 10.64 22.19 0.33
CA ARG A 650 10.77 22.42 -1.13
C ARG A 650 9.44 22.19 -1.85
N LEU A 651 9.23 22.84 -2.99
CA LEU A 651 8.03 22.59 -3.81
C LEU A 651 8.10 21.22 -4.49
N HIS A 652 7.05 20.41 -4.36
CA HIS A 652 6.85 19.17 -5.12
C HIS A 652 5.46 19.08 -5.79
N GLY A 653 4.44 19.79 -5.30
CA GLY A 653 3.12 19.78 -5.94
C GLY A 653 2.45 18.40 -5.89
N PHE A 654 1.72 18.05 -6.94
CA PHE A 654 1.10 16.73 -7.16
C PHE A 654 2.09 15.56 -7.37
N PHE A 655 3.37 15.71 -7.02
CA PHE A 655 4.42 14.71 -7.27
C PHE A 655 5.11 14.28 -5.97
N GLY A 656 5.51 13.00 -5.90
CA GLY A 656 6.19 12.43 -4.74
C GLY A 656 7.64 12.88 -4.54
N SER A 657 8.17 13.80 -5.36
CA SER A 657 9.44 14.49 -5.07
C SER A 657 9.58 15.83 -5.80
N PRO A 658 10.34 16.80 -5.25
CA PRO A 658 10.70 18.04 -5.94
C PRO A 658 11.46 17.81 -7.26
N ASN A 659 12.18 16.69 -7.39
CA ASN A 659 12.91 16.34 -8.61
C ASN A 659 11.96 15.97 -9.76
N HIS A 660 10.85 15.30 -9.48
CA HIS A 660 9.83 14.96 -10.48
C HIS A 660 9.12 16.22 -11.01
N LEU A 661 8.72 17.13 -10.11
CA LEU A 661 8.21 18.45 -10.52
C LEU A 661 9.22 19.18 -11.42
N ALA A 662 10.50 19.25 -11.00
CA ALA A 662 11.56 19.88 -11.78
C ALA A 662 11.78 19.23 -13.17
N LEU A 663 11.64 17.90 -13.26
CA LEU A 663 11.70 17.15 -14.52
C LEU A 663 10.54 17.49 -15.47
N VAL A 664 9.33 17.74 -14.98
CA VAL A 664 8.22 18.21 -15.83
C VAL A 664 8.48 19.64 -16.31
N LEU A 665 8.82 20.56 -15.39
CA LEU A 665 9.03 21.98 -15.71
C LEU A 665 10.11 22.19 -16.78
N ILE A 666 11.26 21.50 -16.68
CA ILE A 666 12.37 21.66 -17.64
C ILE A 666 12.05 21.13 -19.05
N ARG A 667 11.07 20.21 -19.18
CA ARG A 667 10.63 19.72 -20.49
C ARG A 667 9.77 20.72 -21.24
N LEU A 668 9.03 21.54 -20.50
CA LEU A 668 8.09 22.54 -21.04
C LEU A 668 8.76 23.89 -21.30
N LEU A 669 9.73 24.26 -20.47
CA LEU A 669 10.43 25.55 -20.56
C LEU A 669 11.05 25.86 -21.95
N PRO A 670 11.69 24.93 -22.69
CA PRO A 670 12.16 25.17 -24.05
C PRO A 670 11.07 25.60 -25.03
N PHE A 671 9.87 25.01 -24.91
CA PHE A 671 8.72 25.34 -25.74
C PHE A 671 8.11 26.68 -25.36
N ALA A 672 8.10 27.05 -24.07
CA ALA A 672 7.70 28.38 -23.62
C ALA A 672 8.66 29.48 -24.12
N LEU A 673 9.97 29.26 -23.98
CA LEU A 673 11.02 30.20 -24.40
C LEU A 673 11.04 30.44 -25.92
N LEU A 674 10.77 29.42 -26.73
CA LEU A 674 10.66 29.55 -28.19
C LEU A 674 9.23 29.76 -28.69
N TRP A 675 8.21 29.78 -27.81
CA TRP A 675 6.80 29.97 -28.17
C TRP A 675 6.54 31.13 -29.15
N PRO A 676 7.19 32.31 -29.03
CA PRO A 676 6.91 33.42 -29.93
C PRO A 676 7.44 33.21 -31.36
N ALA A 677 8.44 32.33 -31.51
CA ALA A 677 8.98 31.91 -32.80
C ALA A 677 8.28 30.64 -33.34
N ILE A 678 7.61 29.87 -32.47
CA ILE A 678 6.80 28.70 -32.85
C ILE A 678 5.42 29.13 -33.36
N HIS A 679 4.75 30.04 -32.64
CA HIS A 679 3.37 30.45 -32.92
C HIS A 679 3.26 31.79 -33.69
N GLY A 680 4.25 32.67 -33.59
CA GLY A 680 4.27 33.99 -34.24
C GLY A 680 3.41 35.05 -33.55
N GLY A 681 3.50 36.31 -34.02
CA GLY A 681 2.73 37.45 -33.50
C GLY A 681 3.33 38.18 -32.29
N ARG A 682 2.58 39.16 -31.76
CA ARG A 682 2.98 39.99 -30.60
C ARG A 682 2.45 39.46 -29.26
N LEU A 683 1.28 38.82 -29.25
CA LEU A 683 0.64 38.25 -28.05
C LEU A 683 1.36 36.99 -27.54
N SER A 684 1.85 36.14 -28.43
CA SER A 684 2.63 34.93 -28.08
C SER A 684 3.94 35.25 -27.34
N ARG A 685 4.49 36.47 -27.49
CA ARG A 685 5.63 36.96 -26.69
C ARG A 685 5.27 37.00 -25.20
N TRP A 686 4.16 37.64 -24.87
CA TRP A 686 3.69 37.75 -23.49
C TRP A 686 3.23 36.40 -22.93
N GLU A 687 2.56 35.57 -23.73
CA GLU A 687 2.18 34.21 -23.32
C GLU A 687 3.42 33.34 -23.02
N GLY A 688 4.41 33.30 -23.93
CA GLY A 688 5.63 32.52 -23.76
C GLY A 688 6.51 33.02 -22.61
N TRP A 689 6.59 34.34 -22.40
CA TRP A 689 7.33 34.94 -21.28
C TRP A 689 6.63 34.74 -19.93
N GLY A 690 5.30 34.87 -19.86
CA GLY A 690 4.54 34.63 -18.64
C GLY A 690 4.62 33.18 -18.18
N ILE A 691 4.38 32.24 -19.11
CA ILE A 691 4.53 30.80 -18.86
C ILE A 691 5.98 30.48 -18.48
N GLY A 692 6.96 30.95 -19.26
CA GLY A 692 8.38 30.71 -18.98
C GLY A 692 8.83 31.24 -17.62
N GLY A 693 8.33 32.41 -17.20
CA GLY A 693 8.60 33.00 -15.89
C GLY A 693 8.02 32.19 -14.72
N ILE A 694 6.76 31.75 -14.83
CA ILE A 694 6.13 30.89 -13.81
C ILE A 694 6.89 29.55 -13.70
N LEU A 695 7.16 28.89 -14.84
CA LEU A 695 7.91 27.62 -14.85
C LEU A 695 9.32 27.78 -14.24
N LEU A 696 10.03 28.89 -14.50
CA LEU A 696 11.34 29.19 -13.91
C LEU A 696 11.27 29.47 -12.40
N LEU A 697 10.27 30.23 -11.94
CA LEU A 697 10.08 30.53 -10.51
C LEU A 697 9.80 29.26 -9.71
N THR A 698 8.85 28.43 -10.15
CA THR A 698 8.57 27.14 -9.52
C THR A 698 9.81 26.24 -9.56
N LEU A 699 10.56 26.22 -10.67
CA LEU A 699 11.79 25.42 -10.80
C LEU A 699 12.88 25.83 -9.80
N ALA A 700 13.00 27.12 -9.46
CA ALA A 700 13.92 27.58 -8.41
C ALA A 700 13.52 27.01 -7.05
N LEU A 701 12.23 27.11 -6.71
CA LEU A 701 11.68 26.71 -5.42
C LEU A 701 11.53 25.18 -5.24
N THR A 702 11.77 24.36 -6.28
CA THR A 702 11.99 22.91 -6.11
C THR A 702 13.32 22.57 -5.41
N GLY A 703 14.30 23.48 -5.41
CA GLY A 703 15.66 23.18 -4.94
C GLY A 703 16.39 22.08 -5.75
N SER A 704 15.90 21.73 -6.94
CA SER A 704 16.40 20.60 -7.73
C SER A 704 17.79 20.85 -8.32
N ARG A 705 18.83 20.40 -7.61
CA ARG A 705 20.24 20.51 -8.04
C ARG A 705 20.47 19.95 -9.46
N GLY A 706 19.78 18.87 -9.85
CA GLY A 706 19.88 18.28 -11.19
C GLY A 706 19.32 19.18 -12.31
N ALA A 707 18.23 19.90 -12.05
CA ALA A 707 17.72 20.88 -13.00
C ALA A 707 18.68 22.07 -13.17
N TRP A 708 19.21 22.60 -12.06
CA TRP A 708 20.04 23.81 -12.07
C TRP A 708 21.46 23.58 -12.59
N PHE A 709 22.13 22.47 -12.23
CA PHE A 709 23.52 22.20 -12.64
C PHE A 709 23.67 21.45 -13.96
N ILE A 710 22.65 20.71 -14.41
CA ILE A 710 22.77 19.83 -15.59
C ILE A 710 21.77 20.26 -16.67
N ALA A 711 20.49 20.32 -16.32
CA ALA A 711 19.43 20.47 -17.31
C ALA A 711 19.37 21.88 -17.94
N LEU A 712 19.45 22.94 -17.13
CA LEU A 712 19.45 24.32 -17.60
C LEU A 712 20.72 24.71 -18.41
N PRO A 713 21.95 24.32 -18.01
CA PRO A 713 23.14 24.49 -18.85
C PRO A 713 23.03 23.78 -20.20
N VAL A 714 22.55 22.53 -20.24
CA VAL A 714 22.30 21.81 -21.49
C VAL A 714 21.27 22.56 -22.33
N MET A 715 20.13 22.97 -21.75
CA MET A 715 19.10 23.76 -22.42
C MET A 715 19.65 25.05 -23.04
N ALA A 716 20.51 25.78 -22.34
CA ALA A 716 21.14 26.99 -22.85
C ALA A 716 22.03 26.70 -24.07
N LEU A 717 22.87 25.66 -23.99
CA LEU A 717 23.75 25.21 -25.06
C LEU A 717 22.98 24.69 -26.28
N THR A 718 21.83 24.05 -26.09
CA THR A 718 21.00 23.49 -27.17
C THR A 718 20.09 24.52 -27.83
N LEU A 719 19.54 25.48 -27.06
CA LEU A 719 18.76 26.59 -27.62
C LEU A 719 19.65 27.60 -28.37
N LYS A 720 20.85 27.93 -27.85
CA LYS A 720 21.70 29.04 -28.30
C LYS A 720 20.88 30.31 -28.59
N PRO A 721 20.25 30.93 -27.57
CA PRO A 721 19.35 32.07 -27.76
C PRO A 721 20.06 33.22 -28.49
N ARG A 722 19.55 33.57 -29.67
CA ARG A 722 20.04 34.71 -30.47
C ARG A 722 19.41 36.00 -29.95
N GLY A 723 20.22 36.84 -29.30
CA GLY A 723 19.83 38.17 -28.81
C GLY A 723 19.95 38.31 -27.29
N ARG A 724 20.34 39.51 -26.83
CA ARG A 724 20.72 39.81 -25.44
C ARG A 724 19.71 39.29 -24.39
N ALA A 725 18.41 39.48 -24.62
CA ALA A 725 17.37 39.09 -23.65
C ALA A 725 17.43 37.59 -23.27
N GLY A 726 17.56 36.69 -24.24
CA GLY A 726 17.64 35.25 -23.95
C GLY A 726 18.96 34.82 -23.32
N GLN A 727 20.04 35.56 -23.55
CA GLN A 727 21.33 35.35 -22.88
C GLN A 727 21.28 35.83 -21.42
N VAL A 728 20.63 36.97 -21.16
CA VAL A 728 20.39 37.50 -19.81
C VAL A 728 19.53 36.53 -18.99
N TRP A 729 18.41 36.02 -19.53
CA TRP A 729 17.58 35.05 -18.79
C TRP A 729 18.33 33.77 -18.39
N VAL A 730 19.21 33.26 -19.25
CA VAL A 730 20.10 32.13 -18.91
C VAL A 730 21.09 32.53 -17.81
N GLY A 731 21.75 33.68 -17.92
CA GLY A 731 22.71 34.16 -16.94
C GLY A 731 22.10 34.41 -15.56
N THR A 732 20.97 35.12 -15.50
CA THR A 732 20.22 35.41 -14.27
C THR A 732 19.71 34.12 -13.62
N GLY A 733 19.25 33.15 -14.40
CA GLY A 733 18.88 31.83 -13.88
C GLY A 733 20.07 31.12 -13.21
N LEU A 734 21.19 30.99 -13.92
CA LEU A 734 22.40 30.35 -13.38
C LEU A 734 22.92 31.06 -12.12
N LEU A 735 22.86 32.40 -12.08
CA LEU A 735 23.26 33.20 -10.92
C LEU A 735 22.29 33.03 -9.73
N ALA A 736 20.99 33.02 -9.97
CA ALA A 736 19.99 32.78 -8.91
C ALA A 736 20.12 31.36 -8.32
N GLY A 737 20.39 30.36 -9.17
CA GLY A 737 20.75 29.01 -8.73
C GLY A 737 21.98 29.03 -7.83
N LEU A 738 23.08 29.65 -8.27
CA LEU A 738 24.33 29.77 -7.49
C LEU A 738 24.15 30.44 -6.13
N LEU A 739 23.28 31.45 -6.02
CA LEU A 739 22.99 32.14 -4.76
C LEU A 739 22.15 31.27 -3.79
N LEU A 740 21.17 30.51 -4.31
CA LEU A 740 20.37 29.56 -3.52
C LEU A 740 21.17 28.33 -3.04
N LEU A 741 22.38 28.11 -3.56
CA LEU A 741 23.22 26.94 -3.26
C LEU A 741 24.17 27.12 -2.06
N TRP A 742 24.18 28.29 -1.40
CA TRP A 742 25.08 28.54 -0.26
C TRP A 742 24.70 27.78 1.03
N HIS A 743 23.47 27.25 1.12
CA HIS A 743 23.08 26.38 2.24
C HIS A 743 23.57 24.93 2.04
N ARG A 744 24.30 24.43 3.03
CA ARG A 744 24.80 23.04 3.07
C ARG A 744 23.63 22.05 3.07
N ASP A 745 23.73 21.00 2.25
CA ASP A 745 23.86 19.66 2.85
C ASP A 745 24.29 18.56 1.87
N GLY A 746 24.91 17.51 2.44
CA GLY A 746 25.75 16.53 1.74
C GLY A 746 25.19 15.11 1.56
N GLY A 747 23.89 14.87 1.75
CA GLY A 747 23.31 13.51 1.78
C GLY A 747 22.87 12.89 0.45
N THR A 748 22.48 13.68 -0.55
CA THR A 748 21.69 13.18 -1.71
C THR A 748 22.53 12.56 -2.84
N TRP A 749 23.74 13.07 -3.10
CA TRP A 749 24.59 12.52 -4.16
C TRP A 749 25.09 11.11 -3.85
N THR A 750 25.47 10.85 -2.59
CA THR A 750 25.93 9.54 -2.15
C THR A 750 24.81 8.50 -2.20
N ALA A 751 23.56 8.88 -1.88
CA ALA A 751 22.38 8.03 -2.06
C ALA A 751 22.19 7.62 -3.53
N ARG A 752 22.23 8.57 -4.49
CA ARG A 752 22.09 8.26 -5.92
C ARG A 752 23.20 7.33 -6.44
N VAL A 753 24.46 7.56 -6.09
CA VAL A 753 25.57 6.68 -6.47
C VAL A 753 25.39 5.26 -5.91
N ARG A 754 24.86 5.12 -4.68
CA ARG A 754 24.51 3.82 -4.10
C ARG A 754 23.37 3.13 -4.87
N ILE A 755 22.35 3.87 -5.29
CA ILE A 755 21.25 3.35 -6.12
C ILE A 755 21.77 2.82 -7.46
N TRP A 756 22.68 3.55 -8.12
CA TRP A 756 23.27 3.11 -9.40
C TRP A 756 24.16 1.87 -9.27
N LYS A 757 24.85 1.69 -8.14
CA LYS A 757 25.58 0.44 -7.84
C LYS A 757 24.62 -0.75 -7.67
N GLY A 758 23.45 -0.55 -7.08
CA GLY A 758 22.41 -1.57 -7.02
C GLY A 758 21.86 -1.92 -8.40
N LEU A 759 21.60 -0.92 -9.24
CA LEU A 759 21.20 -1.13 -10.64
C LEU A 759 22.23 -1.89 -11.46
N TRP A 760 23.52 -1.67 -11.19
CA TRP A 760 24.59 -2.37 -11.90
C TRP A 760 24.54 -3.88 -11.63
N ARG A 761 24.33 -4.28 -10.37
CA ARG A 761 24.08 -5.69 -10.02
C ARG A 761 22.80 -6.23 -10.67
N LEU A 762 21.73 -5.43 -10.70
CA LEU A 762 20.50 -5.76 -11.41
C LEU A 762 20.70 -5.95 -12.94
N LEU A 763 21.73 -5.31 -13.52
CA LEU A 763 22.15 -5.49 -14.90
C LEU A 763 23.07 -6.69 -15.13
N GLU A 764 23.80 -7.13 -14.12
CA GLU A 764 24.62 -8.34 -14.22
C GLU A 764 23.70 -9.58 -14.26
N ASP A 765 22.64 -9.60 -13.44
CA ASP A 765 21.70 -10.73 -13.37
C ASP A 765 20.60 -10.71 -14.45
N HIS A 766 20.04 -9.54 -14.79
CA HIS A 766 18.93 -9.42 -15.76
C HIS A 766 19.33 -8.74 -17.08
N GLY A 767 20.61 -8.46 -17.30
CA GLY A 767 21.10 -7.59 -18.37
C GLY A 767 20.60 -7.90 -19.77
N TRP A 768 20.46 -9.16 -20.17
CA TRP A 768 20.10 -9.52 -21.54
C TRP A 768 18.64 -9.26 -21.92
N TRP A 769 17.69 -9.34 -20.99
CA TRP A 769 16.25 -9.27 -21.28
C TRP A 769 15.47 -8.31 -20.38
N GLY A 770 16.08 -7.83 -19.32
CA GLY A 770 15.46 -6.97 -18.31
C GLY A 770 14.51 -7.72 -17.37
N ILE A 771 13.90 -6.96 -16.46
CA ILE A 771 12.90 -7.44 -15.50
C ILE A 771 11.45 -7.24 -15.98
N GLY A 772 11.25 -6.56 -17.11
CA GLY A 772 9.95 -6.12 -17.60
C GLY A 772 9.49 -4.78 -17.02
N LEU A 773 8.51 -4.16 -17.67
CA LEU A 773 7.92 -2.89 -17.23
C LEU A 773 7.13 -3.06 -15.93
N GLY A 774 7.11 -2.03 -15.08
CA GLY A 774 6.32 -2.02 -13.83
C GLY A 774 6.96 -2.76 -12.65
N ARG A 775 7.68 -3.87 -12.91
CA ARG A 775 8.25 -4.76 -11.88
C ARG A 775 9.43 -4.19 -11.09
N PHE A 776 9.87 -2.96 -11.38
CA PHE A 776 11.05 -2.36 -10.75
C PHE A 776 10.95 -2.27 -9.22
N ALA A 777 9.85 -1.74 -8.68
CA ALA A 777 9.67 -1.64 -7.23
C ALA A 777 9.58 -3.01 -6.52
N GLN A 778 9.25 -4.09 -7.25
CA GLN A 778 9.18 -5.46 -6.72
C GLN A 778 10.56 -6.16 -6.74
N VAL A 779 11.41 -5.86 -7.72
CA VAL A 779 12.68 -6.56 -7.95
C VAL A 779 13.88 -5.78 -7.43
N TYR A 780 13.92 -4.46 -7.62
CA TYR A 780 15.06 -3.61 -7.27
C TYR A 780 15.45 -3.62 -5.77
N PRO A 781 14.52 -3.70 -4.78
CA PRO A 781 14.90 -3.77 -3.37
C PRO A 781 15.89 -4.89 -3.03
N ARG A 782 15.90 -5.99 -3.80
CA ARG A 782 16.85 -7.11 -3.65
C ARG A 782 18.30 -6.75 -4.00
N TYR A 783 18.50 -5.64 -4.70
CA TYR A 783 19.79 -5.14 -5.20
C TYR A 783 20.18 -3.80 -4.55
N ALA A 784 19.30 -3.20 -3.74
CA ALA A 784 19.57 -1.95 -3.04
C ALA A 784 20.68 -2.12 -1.99
N LEU A 785 21.59 -1.13 -1.89
CA LEU A 785 22.65 -1.17 -0.89
C LEU A 785 22.14 -0.73 0.51
N PRO A 786 22.77 -1.15 1.63
CA PRO A 786 22.37 -0.84 3.02
C PRO A 786 22.42 0.64 3.46
N ASP A 787 22.41 1.57 2.52
CA ASP A 787 22.36 3.02 2.73
C ASP A 787 21.35 3.71 1.77
N ALA A 788 20.75 2.97 0.83
CA ALA A 788 19.85 3.50 -0.20
C ALA A 788 18.39 3.64 0.25
N TRP A 789 18.02 3.00 1.37
CA TRP A 789 16.70 3.02 2.03
C TRP A 789 16.06 4.38 2.29
N ARG A 790 16.83 5.48 2.25
CA ARG A 790 16.35 6.85 2.51
C ARG A 790 15.30 7.33 1.50
N GLU A 791 15.23 6.68 0.34
CA GLU A 791 14.12 6.80 -0.61
C GLU A 791 13.51 5.39 -0.76
N PRO A 792 12.61 4.94 0.14
CA PRO A 792 12.15 3.54 0.18
C PRO A 792 11.19 3.18 -0.97
N LEU A 793 10.50 4.16 -1.55
CA LEU A 793 9.52 3.99 -2.63
C LEU A 793 10.14 4.16 -4.04
N LEU A 794 11.23 3.42 -4.30
CA LEU A 794 12.00 3.50 -5.55
C LEU A 794 11.30 2.82 -6.74
N TYR A 795 10.52 3.60 -7.50
CA TYR A 795 9.87 3.14 -8.74
C TYR A 795 10.80 3.10 -9.97
N HIS A 796 11.97 3.74 -9.91
CA HIS A 796 12.99 3.78 -10.97
C HIS A 796 14.39 4.01 -10.40
N GLY A 797 15.43 3.77 -11.20
CA GLY A 797 16.81 3.79 -10.74
C GLY A 797 17.48 5.16 -10.61
N HIS A 798 16.76 6.27 -10.78
CA HIS A 798 17.33 7.62 -10.91
C HIS A 798 18.55 7.72 -11.85
N ASN A 799 18.55 6.94 -12.93
CA ASN A 799 19.48 7.02 -14.05
C ASN A 799 18.83 6.39 -15.28
N VAL A 800 18.72 7.14 -16.37
CA VAL A 800 18.02 6.75 -17.60
C VAL A 800 18.64 5.54 -18.28
N ALA A 801 19.97 5.47 -18.36
CA ALA A 801 20.64 4.35 -19.02
C ALA A 801 20.38 3.05 -18.25
N LEU A 802 20.69 3.06 -16.95
CA LEU A 802 20.54 1.89 -16.07
C LEU A 802 19.06 1.48 -15.90
N THR A 803 18.14 2.43 -15.77
CA THR A 803 16.69 2.13 -15.69
C THR A 803 16.19 1.51 -17.00
N THR A 804 16.61 2.03 -18.16
CA THR A 804 16.17 1.48 -19.45
C THR A 804 16.76 0.08 -19.69
N LEU A 805 18.06 -0.09 -19.46
CA LEU A 805 18.75 -1.38 -19.58
C LEU A 805 18.13 -2.44 -18.64
N THR A 806 17.81 -2.08 -17.39
CA THR A 806 17.21 -3.03 -16.43
C THR A 806 15.77 -3.37 -16.79
N TRP A 807 14.99 -2.46 -17.39
CA TRP A 807 13.58 -2.71 -17.71
C TRP A 807 13.37 -3.55 -18.98
N VAL A 808 14.17 -3.33 -20.04
CA VAL A 808 13.96 -3.97 -21.36
C VAL A 808 15.14 -4.82 -21.86
N GLY A 809 16.25 -4.87 -21.13
CA GLY A 809 17.44 -5.63 -21.51
C GLY A 809 18.35 -4.92 -22.53
N MET A 810 19.60 -5.38 -22.60
CA MET A 810 20.68 -4.81 -23.41
C MET A 810 20.33 -4.71 -24.91
N PRO A 811 19.80 -5.75 -25.60
CA PRO A 811 19.51 -5.64 -27.04
C PRO A 811 18.47 -4.56 -27.35
N ALA A 812 17.39 -4.49 -26.56
CA ALA A 812 16.34 -3.51 -26.75
C ALA A 812 16.80 -2.10 -26.34
N ALA A 813 17.48 -1.95 -25.19
CA ALA A 813 17.98 -0.67 -24.73
C ALA A 813 19.09 -0.11 -25.65
N VAL A 814 20.01 -0.95 -26.16
CA VAL A 814 21.00 -0.54 -27.16
C VAL A 814 20.31 -0.11 -28.46
N ALA A 815 19.28 -0.83 -28.93
CA ALA A 815 18.49 -0.40 -30.08
C ALA A 815 17.78 0.94 -29.85
N VAL A 816 17.19 1.15 -28.66
CA VAL A 816 16.53 2.40 -28.26
C VAL A 816 17.52 3.56 -28.16
N PHE A 817 18.66 3.39 -27.49
CA PHE A 817 19.68 4.45 -27.36
C PHE A 817 20.41 4.74 -28.68
N TYR A 818 20.65 3.73 -29.52
CA TYR A 818 21.18 3.93 -30.86
C TYR A 818 20.19 4.73 -31.73
N TRP A 819 18.90 4.37 -31.73
CA TRP A 819 17.88 5.11 -32.47
C TRP A 819 17.70 6.54 -31.93
N LEU A 820 17.56 6.72 -30.61
CA LEU A 820 17.49 8.03 -29.97
C LEU A 820 18.72 8.88 -30.30
N GLY A 821 19.91 8.29 -30.33
CA GLY A 821 21.14 8.94 -30.78
C GLY A 821 21.06 9.40 -32.24
N GLN A 822 20.51 8.58 -33.15
CA GLN A 822 20.31 8.97 -34.55
C GLN A 822 19.30 10.12 -34.69
N GLU A 823 18.22 10.15 -33.89
CA GLU A 823 17.26 11.27 -33.89
C GLU A 823 17.82 12.54 -33.22
N LEU A 824 18.75 12.43 -32.27
CA LEU A 824 19.39 13.58 -31.61
C LEU A 824 20.64 14.13 -32.33
N ARG A 825 21.29 13.37 -33.22
CA ARG A 825 22.55 13.75 -33.91
C ARG A 825 22.51 15.10 -34.63
N ALA A 826 21.49 15.34 -35.46
CA ALA A 826 21.34 16.58 -36.21
C ALA A 826 20.49 17.59 -35.43
N ARG A 827 21.04 18.78 -35.16
CA ARG A 827 20.34 19.89 -34.50
C ARG A 827 19.28 20.49 -35.44
N PRO A 828 17.99 20.55 -35.04
CA PRO A 828 16.95 21.10 -35.90
C PRO A 828 17.08 22.63 -36.15
N SER A 829 16.57 23.05 -37.30
CA SER A 829 16.59 24.40 -37.85
C SER A 829 15.33 25.21 -37.55
N SER A 830 14.18 24.57 -37.32
CA SER A 830 12.95 25.25 -36.93
C SER A 830 12.95 25.64 -35.44
N PRO A 831 12.15 26.63 -35.02
CA PRO A 831 11.95 26.94 -33.61
C PRO A 831 11.31 25.78 -32.81
N LEU A 832 10.41 25.03 -33.43
CA LEU A 832 9.67 23.93 -32.81
C LEU A 832 10.58 22.71 -32.61
N GLY A 833 11.31 22.29 -33.66
CA GLY A 833 12.32 21.25 -33.59
C GLY A 833 13.43 21.58 -32.61
N ARG A 834 13.89 22.84 -32.54
CA ARG A 834 14.86 23.27 -31.50
C ARG A 834 14.32 23.15 -30.08
N ALA A 835 13.08 23.54 -29.83
CA ALA A 835 12.46 23.41 -28.51
C ALA A 835 12.36 21.94 -28.09
N ALA A 836 11.91 21.08 -29.01
CA ALA A 836 11.80 19.64 -28.79
C ALA A 836 13.17 18.95 -28.58
N TRP A 837 14.15 19.25 -29.42
CA TRP A 837 15.54 18.77 -29.28
C TRP A 837 16.17 19.21 -27.96
N SER A 838 15.93 20.45 -27.56
CA SER A 838 16.37 20.97 -26.26
C SER A 838 15.64 20.34 -25.08
N SER A 839 14.35 20.02 -25.22
CA SER A 839 13.54 19.34 -24.19
C SER A 839 13.93 17.87 -24.02
N LEU A 840 14.27 17.18 -25.12
CA LEU A 840 14.86 15.85 -25.05
C LEU A 840 16.26 15.88 -24.42
N LEU A 841 17.16 16.78 -24.84
CA LEU A 841 18.52 16.80 -24.33
C LEU A 841 18.63 17.27 -22.87
N ALA A 842 17.94 18.34 -22.48
CA ALA A 842 17.93 18.80 -21.08
C ALA A 842 17.31 17.73 -20.15
N GLY A 843 16.21 17.12 -20.59
CA GLY A 843 15.58 16.01 -19.87
C GLY A 843 16.43 14.75 -19.81
N LEU A 844 17.17 14.40 -20.88
CA LEU A 844 18.07 13.24 -20.91
C LEU A 844 19.26 13.45 -19.97
N ALA A 845 19.82 14.66 -19.96
CA ALA A 845 20.92 15.02 -19.09
C ALA A 845 20.52 15.01 -17.61
N PHE A 846 19.35 15.57 -17.24
CA PHE A 846 18.81 15.42 -15.88
C PHE A 846 18.45 13.94 -15.60
N GLY A 847 17.91 13.23 -16.59
CA GLY A 847 17.64 11.80 -16.51
C GLY A 847 18.87 10.93 -16.26
N MET A 848 20.11 11.40 -16.49
CA MET A 848 21.31 10.68 -16.04
C MET A 848 21.44 10.62 -14.50
N VAL A 849 20.73 11.50 -13.78
CA VAL A 849 20.70 11.54 -12.31
C VAL A 849 19.29 11.45 -11.70
N ASP A 850 18.26 11.22 -12.53
CA ASP A 850 16.89 10.96 -12.09
C ASP A 850 16.07 10.19 -13.17
N ALA A 851 14.77 10.43 -13.35
CA ALA A 851 13.95 9.82 -14.39
C ALA A 851 14.05 10.53 -15.76
N PHE A 852 13.82 9.78 -16.84
CA PHE A 852 13.64 10.32 -18.21
C PHE A 852 12.31 9.94 -18.85
N TRP A 853 11.87 8.69 -18.68
CA TRP A 853 10.63 8.13 -19.23
C TRP A 853 9.94 7.15 -18.27
N ALA A 854 10.52 6.93 -17.09
CA ALA A 854 10.08 5.91 -16.14
C ALA A 854 8.74 6.25 -15.45
N LEU A 855 8.34 7.52 -15.51
CA LEU A 855 7.10 8.07 -14.96
C LEU A 855 6.22 8.51 -16.14
N PRO A 856 4.88 8.32 -16.12
CA PRO A 856 4.05 8.39 -17.33
C PRO A 856 4.11 9.75 -18.04
N ASP A 857 4.04 10.86 -17.30
CA ASP A 857 4.22 12.22 -17.81
C ASP A 857 5.52 12.38 -18.61
N LEU A 858 6.63 11.85 -18.09
CA LEU A 858 7.94 11.92 -18.73
C LEU A 858 8.00 11.05 -19.99
N ALA A 859 7.23 9.95 -20.05
CA ALA A 859 7.06 9.15 -21.25
C ALA A 859 6.26 9.90 -22.34
N TYR A 860 5.12 10.50 -21.99
CA TYR A 860 4.36 11.37 -22.90
C TYR A 860 5.21 12.55 -23.40
N LEU A 861 5.91 13.26 -22.51
CA LEU A 861 6.80 14.37 -22.85
C LEU A 861 7.96 13.93 -23.76
N THR A 862 8.48 12.72 -23.58
CA THR A 862 9.49 12.12 -24.47
C THR A 862 8.90 11.82 -25.85
N ALA A 863 7.69 11.25 -25.94
CA ALA A 863 7.00 11.01 -27.20
C ALA A 863 6.70 12.32 -27.97
N ILE A 864 6.25 13.36 -27.26
CA ILE A 864 6.00 14.71 -27.81
C ILE A 864 7.31 15.35 -28.33
N GLY A 865 8.43 15.18 -27.61
CA GLY A 865 9.73 15.65 -28.06
C GLY A 865 10.23 14.92 -29.31
N LEU A 866 10.08 13.61 -29.38
CA LEU A 866 10.47 12.80 -30.54
C LEU A 866 9.65 13.15 -31.78
N LEU A 867 8.34 13.37 -31.63
CA LEU A 867 7.43 13.81 -32.69
C LEU A 867 7.99 15.04 -33.41
N PHE A 868 8.19 16.14 -32.67
CA PHE A 868 8.56 17.45 -33.22
C PHE A 868 10.00 17.51 -33.77
N ILE A 869 10.88 16.57 -33.40
CA ILE A 869 12.20 16.42 -34.04
C ILE A 869 12.07 15.63 -35.36
N SER A 870 11.22 14.60 -35.38
CA SER A 870 11.03 13.76 -36.56
C SER A 870 10.19 14.42 -37.67
N GLU A 871 9.35 15.42 -37.34
CA GLU A 871 8.58 16.22 -38.30
C GLU A 871 9.51 16.98 -39.25
N GLU A 872 10.59 17.58 -38.71
CA GLU A 872 11.60 18.34 -39.45
C GLU A 872 12.67 17.46 -40.15
N ARG A 873 12.36 16.19 -40.40
CA ARG A 873 13.22 15.19 -41.08
C ARG A 873 12.40 14.36 -42.09
N VAL A 874 11.42 15.01 -42.71
CA VAL A 874 10.43 14.48 -43.66
C VAL A 874 10.11 15.52 -44.72
N ASP A 875 10.05 16.80 -44.31
CA ASP A 875 10.50 17.93 -45.15
C ASP A 875 12.02 17.82 -45.43
#